data_AF-A0A2M7GKA5-F1
#
_entry.id   AF-A0A2M7GKA5-F1
#
_cell.length_a   1.000
_cell.length_b   1.000
_cell.length_c   1.000
_cell.angle_alpha   90.00
_cell.angle_beta   90.00
_cell.angle_gamma   90.00
#
_symmetry.space_group_name_H-M   'P 1'
#
loop_
_entity.id
_entity.type
_entity.pdbx_description
1 polymer ?
#
loop_
_entity_poly.entity_id
_entity_poly.type
_entity_poly.pdbx_seq_one_letter_code
_entity_poly.pdbx_strand_id
1 'polypeptide(L)'
;MSSLPISQQARPQPPRREADYMSGLNPEQREAVEAIDGPVLVLAGAGTGKTRVLTTRLAHILATGHARPWEILSVTFTNKAAREMKARVGKLIGEAVEGLPWLGTFHSIAAQILRRHAELVELKSTFTILDTDDQLRLMKQLIQAEGIDEKRWTPRYLGSLIDGWKNRGLTPDKLPEDAKYKFADGAGQKLYEAYQTRLRILNACDFGDLLLHNLTIFMQHPDVLKEYHRKFRYLLVDEYQDTNVCQYLWLRLLAQGSHNLCCVGDDDQSIYGWRGAEVDNILRFETDFPGAKVVRLERNYRSTGNILGAASGLITANKSRLGKTLWTEDEPGEKVQVRGIWDGEAEARFVADEIENWASKDRNHKDAAVLVRASWQMRAFEDRFLMLGLPYKVIGGPRFFERAEIRDAHAYFRLVRSIDDDLAFERIVNTPKRGIGATSVQKIAQAARAAGLSMAAAARLMTETDEIRGGAKTGLKTFLRDISRWAQQAETMRHDELAEIILDESGYTAMWREDKSPQAAGRLDNLKELIRSMGEFDTLEAYLEHVSLVSDLDTSSDGDEVSLMTLHAAKGLEFPLVFLPGWEETVFPSQRSLDEGGTSALEEERRLAYVGITRARERAIISFTANRMIFGRWQAVIPSRFVDEMPGDHVEAASDTGYYDSGPGFESVTEEANPFNSTYSSPGWKRYQAAAGSGRKGGPAVIEGRANFVETSSAGSGKWKAGDRVFHDKFGYGTVARADGAKLTVSFDKAGEKKVVESFVRGAP
;
A
#
# COMPACT_ATOMS: atom_id res chain seq x y z
N MET A 1 -56.64 -29.66 17.05
CA MET A 1 -55.20 -29.98 16.90
C MET A 1 -55.08 -31.07 15.83
N SER A 2 -54.81 -30.72 14.58
CA SER A 2 -54.57 -31.72 13.52
C SER A 2 -53.12 -32.19 13.61
N SER A 3 -52.91 -33.44 14.02
CA SER A 3 -51.60 -34.07 14.03
C SER A 3 -51.03 -34.13 12.61
N LEU A 4 -49.81 -33.63 12.43
CA LEU A 4 -49.09 -33.68 11.15
C LEU A 4 -49.04 -35.13 10.61
N PRO A 5 -49.14 -35.35 9.29
CA PRO A 5 -49.03 -36.68 8.68
C PRO A 5 -47.73 -37.41 9.07
N ILE A 6 -47.80 -38.74 9.21
CA ILE A 6 -46.66 -39.60 9.62
C ILE A 6 -45.43 -39.39 8.72
N SER A 7 -45.60 -39.11 7.43
CA SER A 7 -44.51 -38.82 6.50
C SER A 7 -43.77 -37.52 6.78
N GLN A 8 -44.44 -36.53 7.40
CA GLN A 8 -43.80 -35.30 7.87
C GLN A 8 -43.12 -35.49 9.23
N GLN A 9 -43.65 -36.37 10.08
CA GLN A 9 -43.02 -36.75 11.36
C GLN A 9 -41.77 -37.62 11.15
N ALA A 10 -41.80 -38.52 10.16
CA ALA A 10 -40.71 -39.42 9.80
C ALA A 10 -39.67 -38.78 8.86
N ARG A 11 -39.84 -37.51 8.47
CA ARG A 11 -38.90 -36.82 7.59
C ARG A 11 -37.60 -36.62 8.36
N PRO A 12 -36.44 -37.07 7.85
CA PRO A 12 -35.17 -36.86 8.52
C PRO A 12 -34.95 -35.36 8.70
N GLN A 13 -34.97 -34.89 9.94
CA GLN A 13 -34.54 -33.54 10.26
C GLN A 13 -33.01 -33.57 10.36
N PRO A 14 -32.30 -32.62 9.73
CA PRO A 14 -30.87 -32.48 9.99
C PRO A 14 -30.68 -32.30 11.50
N PRO A 15 -29.62 -32.88 12.09
CA PRO A 15 -29.35 -32.70 13.51
C PRO A 15 -29.30 -31.20 13.81
N ARG A 16 -30.21 -30.72 14.66
CA ARG A 16 -30.10 -29.38 15.25
C ARG A 16 -28.87 -29.40 16.15
N ARG A 17 -27.70 -29.12 15.60
CA ARG A 17 -26.57 -28.67 16.41
C ARG A 17 -27.04 -27.36 17.04
N GLU A 18 -27.13 -27.31 18.37
CA GLU A 18 -27.15 -26.01 19.04
C GLU A 18 -26.00 -25.20 18.46
N ALA A 19 -26.34 -24.00 18.00
CA ALA A 19 -25.47 -23.22 17.14
C ALA A 19 -24.24 -22.75 17.91
N ASP A 20 -23.17 -23.55 17.90
CA ASP A 20 -21.84 -23.16 18.39
C ASP A 20 -21.40 -21.82 17.74
N TYR A 21 -21.86 -21.55 16.52
CA TYR A 21 -21.63 -20.28 15.82
C TYR A 21 -22.27 -19.03 16.46
N MET A 22 -23.27 -19.18 17.34
CA MET A 22 -23.86 -18.06 18.10
C MET A 22 -23.12 -17.76 19.41
N SER A 23 -22.14 -18.59 19.78
CA SER A 23 -21.36 -18.41 21.00
C SER A 23 -20.42 -17.19 20.88
N GLY A 24 -20.31 -16.43 21.97
CA GLY A 24 -19.44 -15.25 22.07
C GLY A 24 -19.88 -14.01 21.27
N LEU A 25 -21.13 -13.95 20.80
CA LEU A 25 -21.76 -12.69 20.35
C LEU A 25 -22.30 -11.92 21.55
N ASN A 26 -22.20 -10.60 21.52
CA ASN A 26 -22.91 -9.73 22.47
C ASN A 26 -24.41 -9.61 22.08
N PRO A 27 -25.26 -9.01 22.94
CA PRO A 27 -26.70 -8.88 22.67
C PRO A 27 -27.02 -8.17 21.34
N GLU A 28 -26.31 -7.09 21.01
CA GLU A 28 -26.55 -6.28 19.81
C GLU A 28 -26.14 -7.03 18.53
N GLN A 29 -25.02 -7.76 18.58
CA GLN A 29 -24.55 -8.63 17.51
C GLN A 29 -25.51 -9.80 17.31
N ARG A 30 -26.02 -10.39 18.39
CA ARG A 30 -27.03 -11.46 18.31
C ARG A 30 -28.32 -10.92 17.68
N GLU A 31 -28.78 -9.75 18.10
CA GLU A 31 -29.94 -9.08 17.50
C GLU A 31 -29.75 -8.85 16.00
N ALA A 32 -28.57 -8.39 15.57
CA ALA A 32 -28.24 -8.21 14.16
C ALA A 32 -28.20 -9.53 13.38
N VAL A 33 -27.84 -10.65 14.01
CA VAL A 33 -27.85 -11.98 13.38
C VAL A 33 -29.26 -12.55 13.28
N GLU A 34 -30.07 -12.37 14.31
CA GLU A 34 -31.43 -12.93 14.43
C GLU A 34 -32.48 -12.14 13.65
N ALA A 35 -32.23 -10.86 13.34
CA ALA A 35 -33.13 -10.02 12.55
C ALA A 35 -33.16 -10.41 11.06
N ILE A 36 -33.55 -11.63 10.73
CA ILE A 36 -33.40 -12.20 9.38
C ILE A 36 -34.35 -11.58 8.33
N ASP A 37 -35.57 -11.22 8.73
CA ASP A 37 -36.62 -10.76 7.81
C ASP A 37 -36.66 -9.22 7.71
N GLY A 38 -36.95 -8.73 6.50
CA GLY A 38 -37.03 -7.31 6.20
C GLY A 38 -35.67 -6.62 6.02
N PRO A 39 -35.68 -5.30 5.72
CA PRO A 39 -34.46 -4.53 5.55
C PRO A 39 -33.78 -4.31 6.91
N VAL A 40 -32.49 -4.58 6.98
CA VAL A 40 -31.67 -4.40 8.18
C VAL A 40 -30.43 -3.60 7.84
N LEU A 41 -30.20 -2.54 8.63
CA LEU A 41 -28.95 -1.80 8.61
C LEU A 41 -28.19 -2.07 9.90
N VAL A 42 -27.02 -2.68 9.78
CA VAL A 42 -26.09 -2.85 10.90
C VAL A 42 -25.08 -1.72 10.85
N LEU A 43 -25.32 -0.68 11.66
CA LEU A 43 -24.42 0.46 11.83
C LEU A 43 -23.35 0.10 12.84
N ALA A 44 -22.13 -0.10 12.36
CA ALA A 44 -21.13 -0.75 13.18
C ALA A 44 -19.79 -0.03 13.10
N GLY A 45 -19.34 0.48 14.23
CA GLY A 45 -18.08 1.21 14.34
C GLY A 45 -16.84 0.41 13.95
N ALA A 46 -15.68 1.08 13.91
CA ALA A 46 -14.40 0.40 13.87
C ALA A 46 -14.27 -0.59 15.03
N GLY A 47 -13.76 -1.80 14.76
CA GLY A 47 -13.49 -2.80 15.82
C GLY A 47 -14.71 -3.42 16.52
N THR A 48 -15.94 -3.23 16.01
CA THR A 48 -17.18 -3.70 16.65
C THR A 48 -17.65 -5.09 16.22
N GLY A 49 -16.90 -5.74 15.31
CA GLY A 49 -17.21 -7.09 14.84
C GLY A 49 -18.12 -7.18 13.60
N LYS A 50 -18.17 -6.15 12.75
CA LYS A 50 -18.90 -6.11 11.46
C LYS A 50 -18.87 -7.42 10.67
N THR A 51 -17.67 -7.86 10.30
CA THR A 51 -17.47 -9.08 9.51
C THR A 51 -17.92 -10.33 10.26
N ARG A 52 -17.79 -10.36 11.60
CA ARG A 52 -18.29 -11.47 12.42
C ARG A 52 -19.80 -11.54 12.39
N VAL A 53 -20.51 -10.42 12.52
CA VAL A 53 -21.97 -10.38 12.42
C VAL A 53 -22.43 -10.87 11.05
N LEU A 54 -21.85 -10.38 9.97
CA LEU A 54 -22.28 -10.75 8.61
C LEU A 54 -22.03 -12.23 8.30
N THR A 55 -20.84 -12.76 8.67
CA THR A 55 -20.51 -14.18 8.50
C THR A 55 -21.37 -15.10 9.37
N THR A 56 -21.65 -14.70 10.61
CA THR A 56 -22.52 -15.47 11.52
C THR A 56 -23.97 -15.42 11.09
N ARG A 57 -24.46 -14.29 10.57
CA ARG A 57 -25.79 -14.15 9.98
C ARG A 57 -25.97 -15.06 8.77
N LEU A 58 -24.98 -15.08 7.86
CA LEU A 58 -24.99 -16.00 6.72
C LEU A 58 -25.05 -17.47 7.18
N ALA A 59 -24.21 -17.85 8.17
CA ALA A 59 -24.23 -19.18 8.76
C ALA A 59 -25.58 -19.50 9.41
N HIS A 60 -26.16 -18.54 10.13
CA HIS A 60 -27.45 -18.68 10.80
C HIS A 60 -28.59 -18.93 9.81
N ILE A 61 -28.68 -18.15 8.72
CA ILE A 61 -29.70 -18.32 7.66
C ILE A 61 -29.63 -19.74 7.04
N LEU A 62 -28.42 -20.25 6.81
CA LEU A 62 -28.20 -21.57 6.23
C LEU A 62 -28.51 -22.70 7.22
N ALA A 63 -28.02 -22.60 8.45
CA ALA A 63 -28.17 -23.63 9.48
C ALA A 63 -29.61 -23.81 9.95
N THR A 64 -30.39 -22.73 9.96
CA THR A 64 -31.83 -22.73 10.30
C THR A 64 -32.73 -23.11 9.13
N GLY A 65 -32.19 -23.20 7.91
CA GLY A 65 -32.93 -23.60 6.71
C GLY A 65 -33.80 -22.49 6.11
N HIS A 66 -33.52 -21.22 6.41
CA HIS A 66 -34.25 -20.08 5.82
C HIS A 66 -33.96 -19.90 4.33
N ALA A 67 -32.77 -20.27 3.86
CA ALA A 67 -32.42 -20.26 2.44
C ALA A 67 -31.40 -21.34 2.08
N ARG A 68 -31.37 -21.72 0.81
CA ARG A 68 -30.32 -22.56 0.24
C ARG A 68 -29.10 -21.69 -0.13
N PRO A 69 -27.88 -22.27 -0.21
CA PRO A 69 -26.67 -21.52 -0.54
C PRO A 69 -26.74 -20.66 -1.82
N TRP A 70 -27.41 -21.14 -2.87
CA TRP A 70 -27.57 -20.38 -4.12
C TRP A 70 -28.68 -19.33 -4.09
N GLU A 71 -29.46 -19.25 -3.01
CA GLU A 71 -30.52 -18.27 -2.80
C GLU A 71 -30.04 -17.04 -2.02
N ILE A 72 -28.75 -16.99 -1.65
CA ILE A 72 -28.15 -15.89 -0.90
C ILE A 72 -27.12 -15.18 -1.76
N LEU A 73 -27.28 -13.86 -1.91
CA LEU A 73 -26.30 -12.98 -2.53
C LEU A 73 -25.50 -12.28 -1.42
N SER A 74 -24.18 -12.45 -1.41
CA SER A 74 -23.29 -11.80 -0.42
C SER A 74 -22.20 -11.01 -1.13
N VAL A 75 -22.21 -9.69 -0.94
CA VAL A 75 -21.34 -8.77 -1.68
C VAL A 75 -20.40 -8.03 -0.72
N THR A 76 -19.11 -7.95 -1.10
CA THR A 76 -18.08 -7.20 -0.38
C THR A 76 -17.32 -6.25 -1.32
N PHE A 77 -16.59 -5.27 -0.79
CA PHE A 77 -15.83 -4.33 -1.62
C PHE A 77 -14.55 -4.95 -2.24
N THR A 78 -13.83 -5.83 -1.53
CA THR A 78 -12.53 -6.36 -1.99
C THR A 78 -12.50 -7.88 -2.15
N ASN A 79 -11.66 -8.36 -3.07
CA ASN A 79 -11.44 -9.81 -3.25
C ASN A 79 -10.80 -10.46 -2.01
N LYS A 80 -10.08 -9.69 -1.18
CA LYS A 80 -9.54 -10.17 0.10
C LYS A 80 -10.69 -10.42 1.09
N ALA A 81 -11.59 -9.44 1.26
CA ALA A 81 -12.75 -9.55 2.12
C ALA A 81 -13.67 -10.71 1.72
N ALA A 82 -13.95 -10.87 0.41
CA ALA A 82 -14.72 -12.02 -0.08
C ALA A 82 -14.07 -13.37 0.27
N ARG A 83 -12.76 -13.51 0.06
CA ARG A 83 -12.02 -14.74 0.41
C ARG A 83 -12.02 -15.01 1.91
N GLU A 84 -11.81 -13.98 2.71
CA GLU A 84 -11.83 -14.08 4.16
C GLU A 84 -13.23 -14.44 4.70
N MET A 85 -14.27 -13.80 4.18
CA MET A 85 -15.66 -14.11 4.50
C MET A 85 -15.97 -15.57 4.15
N LYS A 86 -15.58 -16.03 2.97
CA LYS A 86 -15.74 -17.44 2.55
C LYS A 86 -15.01 -18.39 3.51
N ALA A 87 -13.77 -18.09 3.88
CA ALA A 87 -13.00 -18.91 4.82
C ALA A 87 -13.62 -18.95 6.23
N ARG A 88 -14.10 -17.81 6.75
CA ARG A 88 -14.78 -17.71 8.05
C ARG A 88 -16.07 -18.51 8.07
N VAL A 89 -16.91 -18.36 7.04
CA VAL A 89 -18.15 -19.14 6.90
C VAL A 89 -17.82 -20.63 6.79
N GLY A 90 -16.75 -21.00 6.09
CA GLY A 90 -16.31 -22.40 5.93
C GLY A 90 -16.01 -23.07 7.26
N LYS A 91 -15.43 -22.33 8.21
CA LYS A 91 -15.20 -22.81 9.58
C LYS A 91 -16.50 -23.00 10.37
N LEU A 92 -17.53 -22.20 10.11
CA LEU A 92 -18.80 -22.24 10.85
C LEU A 92 -19.75 -23.34 10.35
N ILE A 93 -19.83 -23.56 9.04
CA ILE A 93 -20.83 -24.47 8.42
C ILE A 93 -20.22 -25.64 7.65
N GLY A 94 -18.90 -25.75 7.54
CA GLY A 94 -18.20 -26.84 6.85
C GLY A 94 -18.28 -26.76 5.31
N GLU A 95 -18.36 -27.93 4.65
CA GLU A 95 -18.32 -28.08 3.17
C GLU A 95 -19.46 -27.37 2.42
N ALA A 96 -20.54 -26.95 3.12
CA ALA A 96 -21.64 -26.19 2.53
C ALA A 96 -21.21 -24.86 1.86
N VAL A 97 -20.00 -24.37 2.15
CA VAL A 97 -19.43 -23.15 1.57
C VAL A 97 -19.00 -23.28 0.11
N GLU A 98 -18.70 -24.49 -0.38
CA GLU A 98 -18.45 -24.69 -1.82
C GLU A 98 -19.70 -24.40 -2.66
N GLY A 99 -20.89 -24.49 -2.05
CA GLY A 99 -22.18 -24.22 -2.66
C GLY A 99 -22.62 -22.76 -2.69
N LEU A 100 -21.77 -21.77 -2.34
CA LEU A 100 -22.09 -20.33 -2.37
C LEU A 100 -21.62 -19.64 -3.67
N PRO A 101 -22.35 -19.75 -4.80
CA PRO A 101 -21.94 -19.20 -6.09
C PRO A 101 -22.07 -17.67 -6.20
N TRP A 102 -22.71 -17.02 -5.21
CA TRP A 102 -22.99 -15.58 -5.23
C TRP A 102 -22.32 -14.84 -4.07
N LEU A 103 -21.17 -15.34 -3.61
CA LEU A 103 -20.31 -14.66 -2.65
C LEU A 103 -19.10 -14.07 -3.39
N GLY A 104 -18.99 -12.74 -3.44
CA GLY A 104 -17.90 -12.09 -4.15
C GLY A 104 -17.93 -10.56 -4.05
N THR A 105 -17.18 -9.90 -4.95
CA THR A 105 -17.27 -8.45 -5.10
C THR A 105 -18.38 -8.04 -6.05
N PHE A 106 -18.84 -6.78 -5.97
CA PHE A 106 -19.82 -6.20 -6.90
C PHE A 106 -19.46 -6.52 -8.35
N HIS A 107 -18.23 -6.23 -8.76
CA HIS A 107 -17.75 -6.46 -10.11
C HIS A 107 -17.69 -7.95 -10.48
N SER A 108 -17.28 -8.83 -9.57
CA SER A 108 -17.20 -10.27 -9.85
C SER A 108 -18.59 -10.87 -10.07
N ILE A 109 -19.56 -10.50 -9.23
CA ILE A 109 -20.94 -10.95 -9.36
C ILE A 109 -21.61 -10.33 -10.59
N ALA A 110 -21.41 -9.03 -10.83
CA ALA A 110 -21.93 -8.35 -12.01
C ALA A 110 -21.38 -8.96 -13.31
N ALA A 111 -20.09 -9.29 -13.36
CA ALA A 111 -19.50 -10.00 -14.50
C ALA A 111 -20.13 -11.40 -14.69
N GLN A 112 -20.36 -12.14 -13.60
CA GLN A 112 -21.01 -13.46 -13.66
C GLN A 112 -22.45 -13.39 -14.19
N ILE A 113 -23.22 -12.37 -13.81
CA ILE A 113 -24.56 -12.12 -14.35
C ILE A 113 -24.48 -11.68 -15.81
N LEU A 114 -23.61 -10.71 -16.11
CA LEU A 114 -23.44 -10.18 -17.46
C LEU A 114 -23.05 -11.28 -18.45
N ARG A 115 -22.17 -12.21 -18.08
CA ARG A 115 -21.81 -13.34 -18.95
C ARG A 115 -22.98 -14.22 -19.36
N ARG A 116 -24.04 -14.31 -18.52
CA ARG A 116 -25.24 -15.10 -18.83
C ARG A 116 -26.21 -14.36 -19.75
N HIS A 117 -26.16 -13.04 -19.75
CA HIS A 117 -27.12 -12.16 -20.43
C HIS A 117 -26.45 -11.16 -21.38
N ALA A 118 -25.21 -11.44 -21.80
CA ALA A 118 -24.37 -10.51 -22.55
C ALA A 118 -25.03 -10.07 -23.87
N GLU A 119 -25.78 -10.98 -24.50
CA GLU A 119 -26.44 -10.73 -25.78
C GLU A 119 -27.51 -9.62 -25.69
N LEU A 120 -28.09 -9.39 -24.51
CA LEU A 120 -29.08 -8.33 -24.28
C LEU A 120 -28.47 -6.91 -24.34
N VAL A 121 -27.15 -6.81 -24.26
CA VAL A 121 -26.40 -5.55 -24.40
C VAL A 121 -25.44 -5.60 -25.58
N GLU A 122 -25.74 -6.44 -26.58
CA GLU A 122 -24.97 -6.59 -27.82
C GLU A 122 -23.52 -7.06 -27.59
N LEU A 123 -23.29 -7.82 -26.52
CA LEU A 123 -22.01 -8.45 -26.21
C LEU A 123 -22.11 -9.97 -26.34
N LYS A 124 -20.97 -10.63 -26.54
CA LYS A 124 -20.85 -12.08 -26.44
C LYS A 124 -20.40 -12.44 -25.04
N SER A 125 -20.81 -13.60 -24.53
CA SER A 125 -20.46 -14.10 -23.19
C SER A 125 -18.94 -14.21 -22.92
N THR A 126 -18.13 -14.25 -23.97
CA THR A 126 -16.66 -14.30 -23.93
C THR A 126 -15.99 -12.91 -23.91
N PHE A 127 -16.70 -11.85 -23.53
CA PHE A 127 -16.14 -10.50 -23.52
C PHE A 127 -14.89 -10.38 -22.63
N THR A 128 -13.96 -9.54 -23.08
CA THR A 128 -12.72 -9.22 -22.34
C THR A 128 -12.94 -8.02 -21.43
N ILE A 129 -12.36 -8.04 -20.23
CA ILE A 129 -12.39 -6.89 -19.32
C ILE A 129 -11.10 -6.10 -19.53
N LEU A 130 -11.20 -4.83 -19.93
CA LEU A 130 -10.05 -3.97 -20.20
C LEU A 130 -9.47 -3.38 -18.92
N ASP A 131 -8.13 -3.35 -18.85
CA ASP A 131 -7.42 -2.58 -17.83
C ASP A 131 -7.36 -1.08 -18.18
N THR A 132 -6.86 -0.27 -17.25
CA THR A 132 -6.78 1.18 -17.43
C THR A 132 -5.91 1.59 -18.62
N ASP A 133 -4.83 0.87 -18.90
CA ASP A 133 -3.91 1.24 -19.97
C ASP A 133 -4.53 1.02 -21.35
N ASP A 134 -5.25 -0.09 -21.53
CA ASP A 134 -6.00 -0.38 -22.74
C ASP A 134 -7.17 0.59 -22.95
N GLN A 135 -7.87 0.97 -21.88
CA GLN A 135 -8.89 2.03 -21.94
C GLN A 135 -8.30 3.35 -22.41
N LEU A 136 -7.16 3.78 -21.85
CA LEU A 136 -6.48 5.02 -22.22
C LEU A 136 -5.99 5.01 -23.67
N ARG A 137 -5.49 3.88 -24.16
CA ARG A 137 -5.11 3.70 -25.57
C ARG A 137 -6.31 3.89 -26.49
N LEU A 138 -7.46 3.31 -26.14
CA LEU A 138 -8.68 3.44 -26.92
C LEU A 138 -9.20 4.88 -26.95
N MET A 139 -9.24 5.54 -25.79
CA MET A 139 -9.63 6.94 -25.67
C MET A 139 -8.71 7.86 -26.48
N LYS A 140 -7.40 7.60 -26.48
CA LYS A 140 -6.43 8.35 -27.30
C LYS A 140 -6.77 8.26 -28.80
N GLN A 141 -7.09 7.07 -29.29
CA GLN A 141 -7.49 6.88 -30.69
C GLN A 141 -8.75 7.68 -31.03
N LEU A 142 -9.73 7.73 -30.13
CA LEU A 142 -10.98 8.48 -30.33
C LEU A 142 -10.74 9.99 -30.34
N ILE A 143 -9.94 10.51 -29.40
CA ILE A 143 -9.57 11.93 -29.33
C ILE A 143 -8.86 12.36 -30.62
N GLN A 144 -7.93 11.55 -31.11
CA GLN A 144 -7.19 11.82 -32.35
C GLN A 144 -8.10 11.76 -33.58
N ALA A 145 -9.03 10.82 -33.64
CA ALA A 145 -9.98 10.69 -34.76
C ALA A 145 -10.94 11.89 -34.86
N GLU A 146 -11.30 12.50 -33.73
CA GLU A 146 -12.14 13.70 -33.67
C GLU A 146 -11.36 15.01 -33.85
N GLY A 147 -10.04 14.95 -34.08
CA GLY A 147 -9.20 16.14 -34.28
C GLY A 147 -9.02 17.01 -33.04
N ILE A 148 -9.20 16.44 -31.84
CA ILE A 148 -9.08 17.15 -30.56
C ILE A 148 -7.61 17.15 -30.12
N ASP A 149 -7.14 18.29 -29.59
CA ASP A 149 -5.77 18.43 -29.08
C ASP A 149 -5.54 17.60 -27.80
N GLU A 150 -4.80 16.50 -27.94
CA GLU A 150 -4.43 15.57 -26.87
C GLU A 150 -3.47 16.14 -25.80
N LYS A 151 -2.92 17.34 -26.00
CA LYS A 151 -2.11 18.03 -24.98
C LYS A 151 -3.00 18.76 -23.98
N ARG A 152 -4.04 19.44 -24.47
CA ARG A 152 -5.03 20.13 -23.63
C ARG A 152 -6.07 19.18 -23.07
N TRP A 153 -6.60 18.29 -23.91
CA TRP A 153 -7.68 17.36 -23.58
C TRP A 153 -7.14 15.94 -23.55
N THR A 154 -6.62 15.54 -22.39
CA THR A 154 -5.89 14.28 -22.28
C THR A 154 -6.85 13.07 -22.27
N PRO A 155 -6.43 11.90 -22.79
CA PRO A 155 -7.20 10.64 -22.68
C PRO A 155 -7.53 10.29 -21.24
N ARG A 156 -6.64 10.62 -20.31
CA ARG A 156 -6.84 10.38 -18.88
C ARG A 156 -7.96 11.22 -18.29
N TYR A 157 -8.06 12.48 -18.69
CA TYR A 157 -9.16 13.33 -18.24
C TYR A 157 -10.49 12.81 -18.76
N LEU A 158 -10.56 12.41 -20.04
CA LEU A 158 -11.74 11.75 -20.60
C LEU A 158 -12.09 10.46 -19.85
N GLY A 159 -11.11 9.61 -19.54
CA GLY A 159 -11.32 8.37 -18.81
C GLY A 159 -11.86 8.58 -17.40
N SER A 160 -11.33 9.59 -16.68
CA SER A 160 -11.84 9.98 -15.37
C SER A 160 -13.30 10.46 -15.44
N LEU A 161 -13.66 11.23 -16.47
CA LEU A 161 -15.04 11.67 -16.68
C LEU A 161 -15.98 10.50 -16.98
N ILE A 162 -15.58 9.60 -17.90
CA ILE A 162 -16.36 8.41 -18.25
C ILE A 162 -16.54 7.49 -17.04
N ASP A 163 -15.49 7.21 -16.29
CA ASP A 163 -15.57 6.41 -15.05
C ASP A 163 -16.52 7.06 -14.04
N GLY A 164 -16.40 8.38 -13.82
CA GLY A 164 -17.32 9.13 -12.97
C GLY A 164 -18.78 9.08 -13.46
N TRP A 165 -19.03 9.09 -14.77
CA TRP A 165 -20.36 8.91 -15.33
C TRP A 165 -20.91 7.50 -15.10
N LYS A 166 -20.08 6.47 -15.32
CA LYS A 166 -20.45 5.06 -15.08
C LYS A 166 -20.71 4.77 -13.61
N ASN A 167 -19.91 5.33 -12.70
CA ASN A 167 -20.11 5.23 -11.25
C ASN A 167 -21.42 5.87 -10.79
N ARG A 168 -21.93 6.86 -11.54
CA ARG A 168 -23.28 7.45 -11.35
C ARG A 168 -24.42 6.70 -12.05
N GLY A 169 -24.12 5.60 -12.76
CA GLY A 169 -25.11 4.84 -13.51
C GLY A 169 -25.56 5.53 -14.81
N LEU A 170 -24.75 6.45 -15.36
CA LEU A 170 -25.12 7.23 -16.53
C LEU A 170 -24.60 6.59 -17.83
N THR A 171 -25.53 6.29 -18.73
CA THR A 171 -25.26 5.94 -20.12
C THR A 171 -25.05 7.22 -20.95
N PRO A 172 -24.44 7.15 -22.16
CA PRO A 172 -24.17 8.34 -22.97
C PRO A 172 -25.42 9.20 -23.25
N ASP A 173 -26.59 8.58 -23.41
CA ASP A 173 -27.88 9.25 -23.64
C ASP A 173 -28.45 9.95 -22.39
N LYS A 174 -28.00 9.58 -21.19
CA LYS A 174 -28.51 10.10 -19.90
C LYS A 174 -27.60 11.15 -19.26
N LEU A 175 -26.55 11.60 -19.96
CA LEU A 175 -25.67 12.63 -19.42
C LEU A 175 -26.41 13.97 -19.26
N PRO A 176 -26.32 14.63 -18.09
CA PRO A 176 -26.87 15.97 -17.91
C PRO A 176 -26.09 17.00 -18.73
N GLU A 177 -26.74 18.11 -19.10
CA GLU A 177 -26.16 19.13 -19.98
C GLU A 177 -24.80 19.65 -19.49
N ASP A 178 -24.65 19.92 -18.19
CA ASP A 178 -23.38 20.38 -17.61
C ASP A 178 -22.24 19.37 -17.81
N ALA A 179 -22.54 18.07 -17.75
CA ALA A 179 -21.56 17.01 -17.92
C ALA A 179 -21.09 16.89 -19.38
N LYS A 180 -21.95 17.20 -20.34
CA LYS A 180 -21.63 17.13 -21.78
C LYS A 180 -20.51 18.10 -22.15
N TYR A 181 -20.52 19.31 -21.57
CA TYR A 181 -19.56 20.37 -21.85
C TYR A 181 -18.24 20.27 -21.07
N LYS A 182 -18.10 19.30 -20.15
CA LYS A 182 -16.86 19.15 -19.35
C LYS A 182 -15.64 18.74 -20.18
N PHE A 183 -15.84 18.19 -21.36
CA PHE A 183 -14.74 17.76 -22.23
C PHE A 183 -14.85 18.37 -23.62
N ALA A 184 -13.77 19.04 -24.05
CA ALA A 184 -13.60 19.62 -25.39
C ALA A 184 -14.87 20.33 -25.90
N ASP A 185 -15.35 21.29 -25.10
CA ASP A 185 -16.47 22.18 -25.44
C ASP A 185 -17.76 21.48 -25.90
N GLY A 186 -18.05 20.28 -25.37
CA GLY A 186 -19.27 19.51 -25.67
C GLY A 186 -19.05 18.15 -26.32
N ALA A 187 -17.81 17.80 -26.67
CA ALA A 187 -17.50 16.52 -27.32
C ALA A 187 -17.56 15.30 -26.38
N GLY A 188 -17.68 15.51 -25.06
CA GLY A 188 -17.65 14.44 -24.06
C GLY A 188 -18.69 13.34 -24.28
N GLN A 189 -19.93 13.71 -24.59
CA GLN A 189 -21.01 12.74 -24.87
C GLN A 189 -20.72 11.92 -26.13
N LYS A 190 -20.34 12.58 -27.22
CA LYS A 190 -20.02 11.95 -28.50
C LYS A 190 -18.85 10.96 -28.35
N LEU A 191 -17.80 11.36 -27.64
CA LEU A 191 -16.65 10.50 -27.36
C LEU A 191 -17.01 9.31 -26.48
N TYR A 192 -17.90 9.50 -25.49
CA TYR A 192 -18.38 8.40 -24.66
C TYR A 192 -19.21 7.39 -25.47
N GLU A 193 -20.09 7.85 -26.35
CA GLU A 193 -20.85 7.00 -27.26
C GLU A 193 -19.94 6.23 -28.23
N ALA A 194 -18.96 6.92 -28.81
CA ALA A 194 -17.96 6.30 -29.68
C ALA A 194 -17.12 5.25 -28.93
N TYR A 195 -16.77 5.53 -27.67
CA TYR A 195 -16.06 4.60 -26.79
C TYR A 195 -16.90 3.35 -26.50
N GLN A 196 -18.16 3.48 -26.07
CA GLN A 196 -19.04 2.33 -25.83
C GLN A 196 -19.29 1.52 -27.12
N THR A 197 -19.42 2.18 -28.26
CA THR A 197 -19.55 1.51 -29.56
C THR A 197 -18.30 0.72 -29.91
N ARG A 198 -17.12 1.28 -29.64
CA ARG A 198 -15.85 0.61 -29.89
C ARG A 198 -15.65 -0.60 -28.97
N LEU A 199 -16.05 -0.50 -27.70
CA LEU A 199 -16.05 -1.62 -26.76
C LEU A 199 -16.94 -2.77 -27.24
N ARG A 200 -18.17 -2.49 -27.69
CA ARG A 200 -19.06 -3.50 -28.30
C ARG A 200 -18.43 -4.19 -29.50
N ILE A 201 -17.84 -3.43 -30.44
CA ILE A 201 -17.16 -3.97 -31.62
C ILE A 201 -16.02 -4.93 -31.24
N LEU A 202 -15.25 -4.56 -30.21
CA LEU A 202 -14.14 -5.38 -29.70
C LEU A 202 -14.60 -6.54 -28.79
N ASN A 203 -15.90 -6.64 -28.52
CA ASN A 203 -16.45 -7.55 -27.52
C ASN A 203 -15.73 -7.41 -26.17
N ALA A 204 -15.64 -6.17 -25.68
CA ALA A 204 -14.95 -5.82 -24.46
C ALA A 204 -15.82 -4.95 -23.53
N CYS A 205 -15.50 -4.96 -22.25
CA CYS A 205 -16.08 -4.11 -21.22
C CYS A 205 -14.94 -3.50 -20.38
N ASP A 206 -15.13 -2.32 -19.82
CA ASP A 206 -14.32 -1.89 -18.69
C ASP A 206 -14.99 -2.24 -17.34
N PHE A 207 -14.35 -1.84 -16.23
CA PHE A 207 -14.86 -2.14 -14.90
C PHE A 207 -16.23 -1.51 -14.61
N GLY A 208 -16.45 -0.26 -15.04
CA GLY A 208 -17.72 0.44 -14.85
C GLY A 208 -18.86 -0.21 -15.63
N ASP A 209 -18.56 -0.71 -16.84
CA ASP A 209 -19.54 -1.41 -17.70
C ASP A 209 -20.13 -2.66 -17.04
N LEU A 210 -19.35 -3.37 -16.22
CA LEU A 210 -19.83 -4.56 -15.55
C LEU A 210 -21.11 -4.26 -14.76
N LEU A 211 -21.15 -3.15 -14.03
CA LEU A 211 -22.33 -2.76 -13.26
C LEU A 211 -23.36 -2.02 -14.12
N LEU A 212 -22.91 -1.11 -15.00
CA LEU A 212 -23.81 -0.30 -15.82
C LEU A 212 -24.63 -1.14 -16.80
N HIS A 213 -24.04 -2.17 -17.42
CA HIS A 213 -24.79 -3.08 -18.29
C HIS A 213 -25.79 -3.92 -17.51
N ASN A 214 -25.44 -4.40 -16.31
CA ASN A 214 -26.41 -5.09 -15.47
C ASN A 214 -27.60 -4.20 -15.10
N LEU A 215 -27.34 -2.94 -14.74
CA LEU A 215 -28.37 -1.95 -14.47
C LEU A 215 -29.27 -1.74 -15.69
N THR A 216 -28.66 -1.60 -16.87
CA THR A 216 -29.38 -1.45 -18.14
C THR A 216 -30.26 -2.68 -18.44
N ILE A 217 -29.72 -3.89 -18.29
CA ILE A 217 -30.46 -5.14 -18.49
C ILE A 217 -31.65 -5.22 -17.55
N PHE A 218 -31.47 -4.98 -16.25
CA PHE A 218 -32.56 -5.06 -15.28
C PHE A 218 -33.64 -4.01 -15.49
N MET A 219 -33.28 -2.81 -15.96
CA MET A 219 -34.25 -1.76 -16.29
C MET A 219 -35.02 -2.03 -17.58
N GLN A 220 -34.37 -2.60 -18.60
CA GLN A 220 -34.98 -2.82 -19.93
C GLN A 220 -35.66 -4.19 -20.06
N HIS A 221 -35.23 -5.18 -19.27
CA HIS A 221 -35.74 -6.57 -19.29
C HIS A 221 -36.24 -6.98 -17.89
N PRO A 222 -37.45 -6.55 -17.49
CA PRO A 222 -38.01 -6.87 -16.18
C PRO A 222 -38.25 -8.36 -15.94
N ASP A 223 -38.37 -9.15 -17.00
CA ASP A 223 -38.45 -10.61 -16.98
C ASP A 223 -37.15 -11.24 -16.43
N VAL A 224 -35.99 -10.78 -16.90
CA VAL A 224 -34.68 -11.20 -16.38
C VAL A 224 -34.54 -10.83 -14.91
N LEU A 225 -34.92 -9.60 -14.54
CA LEU A 225 -34.89 -9.15 -13.14
C LEU A 225 -35.77 -10.06 -12.24
N LYS A 226 -36.96 -10.45 -12.70
CA LYS A 226 -37.84 -11.39 -11.98
C LYS A 226 -37.21 -12.76 -11.76
N GLU A 227 -36.35 -13.25 -12.64
CA GLU A 227 -35.60 -14.50 -12.41
C GLU A 227 -34.66 -14.36 -11.22
N TYR A 228 -33.97 -13.22 -11.11
CA TYR A 228 -33.10 -12.92 -9.97
C TYR A 228 -33.88 -12.68 -8.69
N HIS A 229 -35.06 -12.05 -8.75
CA HIS A 229 -35.97 -11.92 -7.60
C HIS A 229 -36.41 -13.28 -7.05
N ARG A 230 -36.73 -14.25 -7.91
CA ARG A 230 -37.06 -15.63 -7.49
C ARG A 230 -35.86 -16.38 -6.92
N LYS A 231 -34.66 -16.03 -7.40
CA LYS A 231 -33.41 -16.69 -7.00
C LYS A 231 -32.90 -16.17 -5.67
N PHE A 232 -32.82 -14.86 -5.49
CA PHE A 232 -32.21 -14.23 -4.32
C PHE A 232 -33.26 -13.96 -3.24
N ARG A 233 -33.26 -14.82 -2.22
CA ARG A 233 -34.12 -14.66 -1.04
C ARG A 233 -33.49 -13.76 0.01
N TYR A 234 -32.16 -13.74 0.14
CA TYR A 234 -31.44 -12.87 1.07
C TYR A 234 -30.29 -12.14 0.36
N LEU A 235 -30.17 -10.85 0.63
CA LEU A 235 -29.08 -10.01 0.14
C LEU A 235 -28.27 -9.52 1.34
N LEU A 236 -26.97 -9.78 1.34
CA LEU A 236 -26.03 -9.40 2.38
C LEU A 236 -24.96 -8.50 1.75
N VAL A 237 -24.77 -7.29 2.28
CA VAL A 237 -23.82 -6.32 1.74
C VAL A 237 -22.90 -5.85 2.84
N ASP A 238 -21.59 -5.97 2.62
CA ASP A 238 -20.53 -5.44 3.50
C ASP A 238 -19.99 -4.12 2.97
N GLU A 239 -19.40 -3.30 3.85
CA GLU A 239 -18.82 -1.98 3.54
C GLU A 239 -19.79 -1.08 2.75
N TYR A 240 -21.07 -1.05 3.14
CA TYR A 240 -22.12 -0.36 2.39
C TYR A 240 -21.89 1.16 2.22
N GLN A 241 -21.13 1.78 3.13
CA GLN A 241 -20.76 3.19 3.03
C GLN A 241 -19.84 3.51 1.83
N ASP A 242 -19.10 2.52 1.32
CA ASP A 242 -18.18 2.71 0.19
C ASP A 242 -18.87 2.48 -1.17
N THR A 243 -20.19 2.34 -1.17
CA THR A 243 -20.94 2.08 -2.42
C THR A 243 -21.08 3.35 -3.26
N ASN A 244 -20.87 3.22 -4.57
CA ASN A 244 -21.21 4.28 -5.52
C ASN A 244 -22.69 4.20 -5.93
N VAL A 245 -23.20 5.22 -6.63
CA VAL A 245 -24.61 5.28 -7.06
C VAL A 245 -25.00 4.10 -7.94
N CYS A 246 -24.13 3.66 -8.87
CA CYS A 246 -24.40 2.54 -9.76
C CYS A 246 -24.57 1.22 -8.98
N GLN A 247 -23.69 0.96 -8.00
CA GLN A 247 -23.76 -0.18 -7.09
C GLN A 247 -25.03 -0.13 -6.23
N TYR A 248 -25.35 1.04 -5.69
CA TYR A 248 -26.57 1.27 -4.94
C TYR A 248 -27.83 0.98 -5.77
N LEU A 249 -27.92 1.52 -7.00
CA LEU A 249 -29.07 1.27 -7.90
C LEU A 249 -29.19 -0.20 -8.26
N TRP A 250 -28.06 -0.88 -8.52
CA TRP A 250 -28.03 -2.31 -8.79
C TRP A 250 -28.58 -3.13 -7.61
N LEU A 251 -28.14 -2.82 -6.37
CA LEU A 251 -28.68 -3.45 -5.16
C LEU A 251 -30.17 -3.16 -4.98
N ARG A 252 -30.59 -1.91 -5.18
CA ARG A 252 -31.97 -1.48 -5.01
C ARG A 252 -32.92 -2.23 -5.94
N LEU A 253 -32.54 -2.44 -7.20
CA LEU A 253 -33.35 -3.23 -8.14
C LEU A 253 -33.49 -4.70 -7.71
N LEU A 254 -32.40 -5.32 -7.22
CA LEU A 254 -32.46 -6.70 -6.75
C LEU A 254 -33.28 -6.83 -5.45
N ALA A 255 -33.14 -5.87 -4.53
CA ALA A 255 -33.89 -5.82 -3.27
C ALA A 255 -35.40 -5.55 -3.43
N GLN A 256 -35.86 -5.14 -4.62
CA GLN A 256 -37.30 -5.05 -4.90
C GLN A 256 -38.00 -6.43 -4.94
N GLY A 257 -37.25 -7.50 -5.22
CA GLY A 257 -37.79 -8.86 -5.27
C GLY A 257 -37.86 -9.57 -3.93
N SER A 258 -36.91 -9.27 -3.06
CA SER A 258 -36.89 -9.74 -1.68
C SER A 258 -36.61 -8.57 -0.76
N HIS A 259 -37.51 -8.35 0.19
CA HIS A 259 -37.36 -7.33 1.22
C HIS A 259 -36.24 -7.67 2.24
N ASN A 260 -35.59 -8.84 2.14
CA ASN A 260 -34.57 -9.27 3.08
C ASN A 260 -33.17 -8.79 2.64
N LEU A 261 -32.95 -7.48 2.76
CA LEU A 261 -31.66 -6.83 2.53
C LEU A 261 -31.00 -6.55 3.89
N CYS A 262 -29.78 -7.05 4.11
CA CYS A 262 -28.96 -6.68 5.25
C CYS A 262 -27.71 -5.96 4.77
N CYS A 263 -27.60 -4.67 5.08
CA CYS A 263 -26.41 -3.87 4.82
C CYS A 263 -25.62 -3.68 6.12
N VAL A 264 -24.31 -3.89 6.06
CA VAL A 264 -23.37 -3.61 7.15
C VAL A 264 -22.46 -2.49 6.69
N GLY A 265 -22.28 -1.47 7.53
CA GLY A 265 -21.45 -0.34 7.17
C GLY A 265 -21.19 0.61 8.32
N ASP A 266 -20.38 1.61 8.01
CA ASP A 266 -19.96 2.64 8.96
C ASP A 266 -19.71 3.95 8.22
N ASP A 267 -20.65 4.89 8.39
CA ASP A 267 -20.59 6.24 7.84
C ASP A 267 -19.32 7.01 8.23
N ASP A 268 -18.72 6.71 9.38
CA ASP A 268 -17.47 7.33 9.86
C ASP A 268 -16.22 6.71 9.20
N GLN A 269 -16.35 5.61 8.45
CA GLN A 269 -15.27 4.95 7.69
C GLN A 269 -15.44 5.04 6.17
N SER A 270 -16.27 5.97 5.67
CA SER A 270 -16.39 6.28 4.24
C SER A 270 -15.24 7.17 3.79
N ILE A 271 -14.23 6.59 3.12
CA ILE A 271 -12.97 7.27 2.73
C ILE A 271 -12.60 7.06 1.25
N TYR A 272 -13.54 6.59 0.43
CA TYR A 272 -13.35 6.35 -1.00
C TYR A 272 -14.21 7.28 -1.87
N GLY A 273 -14.50 8.50 -1.40
CA GLY A 273 -15.27 9.49 -2.15
C GLY A 273 -14.62 9.84 -3.49
N TRP A 274 -13.28 9.89 -3.53
CA TRP A 274 -12.51 10.05 -4.77
C TRP A 274 -12.68 8.90 -5.79
N ARG A 275 -13.20 7.73 -5.38
CA ARG A 275 -13.60 6.62 -6.26
C ARG A 275 -15.10 6.63 -6.60
N GLY A 276 -15.81 7.70 -6.23
CA GLY A 276 -17.25 7.86 -6.43
C GLY A 276 -18.12 7.18 -5.38
N ALA A 277 -17.57 6.79 -4.22
CA ALA A 277 -18.39 6.33 -3.10
C ALA A 277 -19.25 7.48 -2.57
N GLU A 278 -20.52 7.20 -2.28
CA GLU A 278 -21.49 8.19 -1.81
C GLU A 278 -21.96 7.81 -0.40
N VAL A 279 -21.46 8.51 0.61
CA VAL A 279 -21.85 8.27 2.01
C VAL A 279 -23.36 8.45 2.22
N ASP A 280 -24.00 9.30 1.40
CA ASP A 280 -25.45 9.49 1.39
C ASP A 280 -26.23 8.18 1.21
N ASN A 281 -25.67 7.16 0.55
CA ASN A 281 -26.33 5.86 0.36
C ASN A 281 -26.61 5.16 1.70
N ILE A 282 -25.70 5.25 2.67
CA ILE A 282 -25.91 4.69 4.01
C ILE A 282 -26.79 5.61 4.86
N LEU A 283 -26.62 6.93 4.74
CA LEU A 283 -27.41 7.92 5.48
C LEU A 283 -28.90 7.88 5.11
N ARG A 284 -29.23 7.55 3.86
CA ARG A 284 -30.61 7.51 3.35
C ARG A 284 -31.27 6.13 3.45
N PHE A 285 -30.61 5.14 4.04
CA PHE A 285 -31.09 3.76 4.04
C PHE A 285 -32.51 3.62 4.63
N GLU A 286 -32.80 4.28 5.76
CA GLU A 286 -34.13 4.24 6.39
C GLU A 286 -35.22 4.89 5.51
N THR A 287 -34.85 5.93 4.76
CA THR A 287 -35.73 6.61 3.81
C THR A 287 -36.01 5.74 2.58
N ASP A 288 -34.98 5.07 2.07
CA ASP A 288 -35.06 4.24 0.86
C ASP A 288 -35.70 2.88 1.10
N PHE A 289 -35.59 2.35 2.32
CA PHE A 289 -36.17 1.08 2.75
C PHE A 289 -37.07 1.30 3.98
N PRO A 290 -38.32 1.78 3.78
CA PRO A 290 -39.25 2.00 4.89
C PRO A 290 -39.49 0.74 5.71
N GLY A 291 -39.45 0.88 7.05
CA GLY A 291 -39.54 -0.25 7.98
C GLY A 291 -38.20 -0.95 8.23
N ALA A 292 -37.08 -0.37 7.79
CA ALA A 292 -35.74 -0.86 8.09
C ALA A 292 -35.48 -0.93 9.60
N LYS A 293 -34.94 -2.07 10.05
CA LYS A 293 -34.43 -2.22 11.40
C LYS A 293 -32.97 -1.76 11.44
N VAL A 294 -32.68 -0.73 12.22
CA VAL A 294 -31.30 -0.26 12.45
C VAL A 294 -30.76 -0.85 13.75
N VAL A 295 -29.71 -1.65 13.64
CA VAL A 295 -28.98 -2.21 14.80
C VAL A 295 -27.63 -1.52 14.90
N ARG A 296 -27.38 -0.84 16.03
CA ARG A 296 -26.11 -0.15 16.29
C ARG A 296 -25.15 -1.05 17.05
N LEU A 297 -23.96 -1.28 16.50
CA LEU A 297 -22.86 -1.94 17.19
C LEU A 297 -21.87 -0.86 17.63
N GLU A 298 -21.90 -0.56 18.92
CA GLU A 298 -21.11 0.51 19.54
C GLU A 298 -19.95 -0.01 20.39
N ARG A 299 -20.05 -1.25 20.87
CA ARG A 299 -19.01 -1.89 21.67
C ARG A 299 -17.81 -2.29 20.79
N ASN A 300 -16.68 -1.64 21.04
CA ASN A 300 -15.40 -1.88 20.39
C ASN A 300 -14.58 -2.93 21.18
N TYR A 301 -13.88 -3.80 20.45
CA TYR A 301 -13.05 -4.89 21.00
C TYR A 301 -11.58 -4.79 20.57
N ARG A 302 -11.19 -3.64 20.02
CA ARG A 302 -9.89 -3.43 19.36
C ARG A 302 -9.00 -2.48 20.13
N SER A 303 -9.54 -1.31 20.47
CA SER A 303 -8.82 -0.12 20.89
C SER A 303 -9.17 0.23 22.33
N THR A 304 -8.19 0.75 23.07
CA THR A 304 -8.35 1.22 24.45
C THR A 304 -9.27 2.44 24.54
N GLY A 305 -9.78 2.71 25.75
CA GLY A 305 -10.76 3.78 25.99
C GLY A 305 -10.29 5.18 25.56
N ASN A 306 -9.03 5.54 25.80
CA ASN A 306 -8.48 6.85 25.41
C ASN A 306 -8.37 7.01 23.89
N ILE A 307 -7.97 5.96 23.17
CA ILE A 307 -7.92 5.99 21.69
C ILE A 307 -9.33 6.20 21.13
N LEU A 308 -10.33 5.50 21.67
CA LEU A 308 -11.73 5.66 21.27
C LEU A 308 -12.29 7.03 21.63
N GLY A 309 -11.95 7.56 22.80
CA GLY A 309 -12.35 8.90 23.24
C GLY A 309 -11.80 9.99 22.31
N ALA A 310 -10.50 9.92 21.97
CA ALA A 310 -9.87 10.84 21.03
C ALA A 310 -10.53 10.78 19.64
N ALA A 311 -10.72 9.56 19.10
CA ALA A 311 -11.37 9.36 17.80
C ALA A 311 -12.83 9.84 17.79
N SER A 312 -13.58 9.60 18.87
CA SER A 312 -14.99 9.98 18.99
C SER A 312 -15.16 11.51 19.10
N GLY A 313 -14.27 12.19 19.82
CA GLY A 313 -14.28 13.65 19.88
C GLY A 313 -14.00 14.28 18.52
N LEU A 314 -12.98 13.79 17.82
CA LEU A 314 -12.63 14.21 16.46
C LEU A 314 -13.84 14.07 15.52
N ILE A 315 -14.41 12.87 15.40
CA ILE A 315 -15.46 12.61 14.39
C ILE A 315 -16.78 13.34 14.68
N THR A 316 -17.01 13.77 15.92
CA THR A 316 -18.22 14.51 16.31
C THR A 316 -18.33 15.86 15.61
N ALA A 317 -17.21 16.42 15.12
CA ALA A 317 -17.23 17.65 14.33
C ALA A 317 -17.86 17.49 12.93
N ASN A 318 -18.07 16.26 12.43
CA ASN A 318 -18.81 16.01 11.19
C ASN A 318 -20.33 16.15 11.41
N LYS A 319 -21.00 16.89 10.52
CA LYS A 319 -22.46 17.11 10.59
C LYS A 319 -23.25 15.96 9.97
N SER A 320 -22.72 15.36 8.90
CA SER A 320 -23.41 14.33 8.11
C SER A 320 -23.11 12.92 8.65
N ARG A 321 -23.83 12.50 9.72
CA ARG A 321 -23.65 11.20 10.40
C ARG A 321 -24.94 10.62 10.98
N LEU A 322 -24.99 9.30 11.16
CA LEU A 322 -26.16 8.57 11.72
C LEU A 322 -26.17 8.48 13.26
N GLY A 323 -25.16 9.06 13.92
CA GLY A 323 -25.06 9.13 15.37
C GLY A 323 -24.80 7.76 16.01
N LYS A 324 -23.52 7.47 16.29
CA LYS A 324 -23.06 6.32 17.08
C LYS A 324 -21.86 6.70 17.93
N THR A 325 -21.76 6.18 19.13
CA THR A 325 -20.62 6.47 20.02
C THR A 325 -19.92 5.19 20.41
N LEU A 326 -18.65 5.05 20.05
CA LEU A 326 -17.91 3.84 20.37
C LEU A 326 -17.45 3.84 21.82
N TRP A 327 -17.58 2.70 22.48
CA TRP A 327 -17.12 2.48 23.83
C TRP A 327 -16.48 1.10 23.96
N THR A 328 -15.64 0.91 24.97
CA THR A 328 -14.98 -0.37 25.28
C THR A 328 -15.15 -0.71 26.76
N GLU A 329 -15.13 -2.01 27.09
CA GLU A 329 -15.01 -2.50 28.47
C GLU A 329 -13.56 -2.66 28.91
N ASP A 330 -12.62 -2.54 27.97
CA ASP A 330 -11.18 -2.60 28.26
C ASP A 330 -10.74 -1.37 29.07
N GLU A 331 -9.57 -1.47 29.70
CA GLU A 331 -8.99 -0.36 30.43
C GLU A 331 -8.81 0.89 29.53
N PRO A 332 -8.83 2.10 30.11
CA PRO A 332 -8.63 3.33 29.35
C PRO A 332 -7.34 3.36 28.53
N GLY A 333 -6.30 2.63 28.95
CA GLY A 333 -5.00 2.57 28.30
C GLY A 333 -4.24 3.90 28.36
N GLU A 334 -3.14 3.99 27.62
CA GLU A 334 -2.37 5.24 27.50
C GLU A 334 -3.17 6.31 26.73
N LYS A 335 -2.94 7.59 27.07
CA LYS A 335 -3.48 8.70 26.28
C LYS A 335 -2.85 8.72 24.89
N VAL A 336 -3.60 9.24 23.91
CA VAL A 336 -3.05 9.49 22.57
C VAL A 336 -1.99 10.56 22.69
N GLN A 337 -0.76 10.24 22.28
CA GLN A 337 0.36 11.18 22.40
C GLN A 337 0.39 12.10 21.17
N VAL A 338 0.49 13.40 21.38
CA VAL A 338 0.67 14.40 20.33
C VAL A 338 2.04 15.05 20.51
N ARG A 339 2.87 15.01 19.47
CA ARG A 339 4.25 15.52 19.49
C ARG A 339 4.47 16.60 18.44
N GLY A 340 4.88 17.78 18.90
CA GLY A 340 5.40 18.85 18.04
C GLY A 340 6.90 18.68 17.82
N ILE A 341 7.33 18.56 16.57
CA ILE A 341 8.71 18.24 16.16
C ILE A 341 9.24 19.34 15.22
N TRP A 342 10.56 19.50 15.12
CA TRP A 342 11.16 20.58 14.31
C TRP A 342 10.94 20.40 12.80
N ASP A 343 11.32 19.23 12.27
CA ASP A 343 11.26 18.93 10.83
C ASP A 343 10.94 17.46 10.54
N GLY A 344 10.74 17.15 9.25
CA GLY A 344 10.40 15.80 8.80
C GLY A 344 11.47 14.74 9.07
N GLU A 345 12.75 15.13 9.14
CA GLU A 345 13.83 14.20 9.47
C GLU A 345 13.85 13.89 10.96
N ALA A 346 13.65 14.89 11.81
CA ALA A 346 13.47 14.74 13.25
C ALA A 346 12.23 13.89 13.55
N GLU A 347 11.15 14.04 12.78
CA GLU A 347 9.96 13.19 12.89
C GLU A 347 10.30 11.72 12.58
N ALA A 348 11.04 11.45 11.50
CA ALA A 348 11.49 10.10 11.18
C ALA A 348 12.43 9.52 12.25
N ARG A 349 13.35 10.33 12.81
CA ARG A 349 14.24 9.93 13.91
C ARG A 349 13.44 9.53 15.15
N PHE A 350 12.50 10.37 15.57
CA PHE A 350 11.62 10.13 16.71
C PHE A 350 10.82 8.84 16.55
N VAL A 351 10.18 8.64 15.39
CA VAL A 351 9.41 7.42 15.11
C VAL A 351 10.29 6.17 15.17
N ALA A 352 11.49 6.22 14.57
CA ALA A 352 12.40 5.09 14.61
C ALA A 352 12.90 4.74 16.01
N ASP A 353 13.18 5.75 16.85
CA ASP A 353 13.57 5.52 18.24
C ASP A 353 12.43 4.92 19.06
N GLU A 354 11.20 5.38 18.88
CA GLU A 354 10.05 4.83 19.59
C GLU A 354 9.77 3.38 19.17
N ILE A 355 10.01 3.01 17.91
CA ILE A 355 9.93 1.63 17.44
C ILE A 355 11.02 0.77 18.10
N GLU A 356 12.27 1.24 18.16
CA GLU A 356 13.35 0.53 18.86
C GLU A 356 13.08 0.38 20.35
N ASN A 357 12.56 1.44 20.99
CA ASN A 357 12.16 1.42 22.39
C ASN A 357 11.02 0.41 22.62
N TRP A 358 10.06 0.34 21.71
CA TRP A 358 9.00 -0.66 21.72
C TRP A 358 9.57 -2.08 21.62
N ALA A 359 10.43 -2.34 20.63
CA ALA A 359 11.06 -3.63 20.41
C ALA A 359 11.96 -4.06 21.60
N SER A 360 12.62 -3.10 22.26
CA SER A 360 13.48 -3.35 23.44
C SER A 360 12.71 -3.93 24.64
N LYS A 361 11.38 -3.77 24.66
CA LYS A 361 10.49 -4.30 25.72
C LYS A 361 9.90 -5.67 25.36
N ASP A 362 10.65 -6.49 24.62
CA ASP A 362 10.24 -7.84 24.17
C ASP A 362 8.96 -7.83 23.30
N ARG A 363 8.80 -6.78 22.50
CA ARG A 363 7.72 -6.65 21.51
C ARG A 363 8.30 -6.76 20.09
N ASN A 364 7.44 -7.04 19.12
CA ASN A 364 7.86 -7.28 17.74
C ASN A 364 7.77 -6.01 16.88
N HIS A 365 8.60 -5.87 15.86
CA HIS A 365 8.52 -4.79 14.88
C HIS A 365 7.21 -4.82 14.07
N LYS A 366 6.68 -6.02 13.79
CA LYS A 366 5.39 -6.22 13.10
C LYS A 366 4.19 -5.64 13.84
N ASP A 367 4.34 -5.36 15.13
CA ASP A 367 3.30 -4.75 15.96
C ASP A 367 3.20 -3.23 15.74
N ALA A 368 4.16 -2.63 15.04
CA ALA A 368 4.22 -1.21 14.74
C ALA A 368 3.83 -0.89 13.28
N ALA A 369 3.07 0.19 13.10
CA ALA A 369 2.76 0.74 11.79
C ALA A 369 2.92 2.27 11.73
N VAL A 370 3.41 2.77 10.60
CA VAL A 370 3.52 4.20 10.29
C VAL A 370 2.55 4.53 9.16
N LEU A 371 1.57 5.40 9.46
CA LEU A 371 0.45 5.71 8.58
C LEU A 371 0.54 7.17 8.09
N VAL A 372 0.94 7.35 6.83
CA VAL A 372 1.09 8.68 6.21
C VAL A 372 -0.12 9.08 5.38
N ARG A 373 -0.36 10.38 5.18
CA ARG A 373 -1.43 10.88 4.29
C ARG A 373 -1.04 10.78 2.82
N ALA A 374 0.22 11.01 2.49
CA ALA A 374 0.73 11.02 1.13
C ALA A 374 2.00 10.17 0.99
N SER A 375 2.13 9.47 -0.14
CA SER A 375 3.24 8.52 -0.36
C SER A 375 4.64 9.14 -0.35
N TRP A 376 4.76 10.43 -0.66
CA TRP A 376 6.07 11.11 -0.61
C TRP A 376 6.60 11.24 0.83
N GLN A 377 5.73 11.24 1.85
CA GLN A 377 6.15 11.29 3.26
C GLN A 377 6.87 10.00 3.69
N MET A 378 6.61 8.87 3.02
CA MET A 378 7.22 7.57 3.37
C MET A 378 8.75 7.61 3.32
N ARG A 379 9.31 8.43 2.43
CA ARG A 379 10.74 8.44 2.12
C ARG A 379 11.61 8.69 3.36
N ALA A 380 11.30 9.72 4.13
CA ALA A 380 12.08 10.07 5.32
C ALA A 380 12.10 8.92 6.35
N PHE A 381 11.00 8.19 6.47
CA PHE A 381 10.93 6.99 7.32
C PHE A 381 11.72 5.82 6.73
N GLU A 382 11.60 5.57 5.42
CA GLU A 382 12.38 4.53 4.73
C GLU A 382 13.88 4.78 4.93
N ASP A 383 14.38 5.99 4.67
CA ASP A 383 15.80 6.32 4.82
C ASP A 383 16.27 6.14 6.27
N ARG A 384 15.49 6.62 7.24
CA ARG A 384 15.86 6.44 8.65
C ARG A 384 15.86 4.98 9.08
N PHE A 385 14.89 4.18 8.65
CA PHE A 385 14.83 2.76 8.97
C PHE A 385 16.02 2.02 8.36
N LEU A 386 16.39 2.34 7.12
CA LEU A 386 17.56 1.79 6.45
C LEU A 386 18.87 2.13 7.16
N MET A 387 19.06 3.40 7.53
CA MET A 387 20.25 3.83 8.28
C MET A 387 20.44 3.09 9.60
N LEU A 388 19.34 2.70 10.27
CA LEU A 388 19.36 2.00 11.56
C LEU A 388 19.33 0.46 11.45
N GLY A 389 19.19 -0.07 10.23
CA GLY A 389 18.96 -1.49 9.98
C GLY A 389 17.62 -1.99 10.54
N LEU A 390 16.61 -1.12 10.63
CA LEU A 390 15.26 -1.44 11.08
C LEU A 390 14.48 -2.16 9.97
N PRO A 391 13.97 -3.38 10.20
CA PRO A 391 13.22 -4.12 9.19
C PRO A 391 11.85 -3.49 8.95
N TYR A 392 11.50 -3.19 7.70
CA TYR A 392 10.21 -2.59 7.33
C TYR A 392 9.67 -3.14 6.01
N LYS A 393 8.36 -2.96 5.81
CA LYS A 393 7.67 -3.24 4.56
C LYS A 393 6.75 -2.10 4.16
N VAL A 394 6.64 -1.84 2.86
CA VAL A 394 5.72 -0.85 2.31
C VAL A 394 4.46 -1.54 1.80
N ILE A 395 3.28 -1.12 2.29
CA ILE A 395 1.99 -1.64 1.83
C ILE A 395 1.36 -0.64 0.85
N GLY A 396 1.10 -1.12 -0.37
CA GLY A 396 0.46 -0.31 -1.43
C GLY A 396 1.39 0.14 -2.55
N GLY A 397 2.65 -0.31 -2.57
CA GLY A 397 3.62 -0.08 -3.65
C GLY A 397 4.97 -0.74 -3.35
N PRO A 398 5.89 -0.82 -4.34
CA PRO A 398 7.25 -1.26 -4.09
C PRO A 398 7.99 -0.27 -3.17
N ARG A 399 9.00 -0.75 -2.43
CA ARG A 399 9.88 0.11 -1.61
C ARG A 399 10.59 1.13 -2.50
N PHE A 400 11.08 2.23 -1.95
CA PHE A 400 11.67 3.31 -2.75
C PHE A 400 12.73 2.81 -3.74
N PHE A 401 13.72 2.03 -3.28
CA PHE A 401 14.79 1.47 -4.12
C PHE A 401 14.35 0.38 -5.09
N GLU A 402 13.16 -0.19 -4.89
CA GLU A 402 12.56 -1.16 -5.80
C GLU A 402 11.71 -0.51 -6.89
N ARG A 403 11.47 0.80 -6.84
CA ARG A 403 10.71 1.48 -7.89
C ARG A 403 11.47 1.41 -9.22
N ALA A 404 10.73 1.26 -10.32
CA ALA A 404 11.34 1.05 -11.63
C ALA A 404 12.25 2.23 -12.00
N GLU A 405 11.77 3.45 -11.74
CA GLU A 405 12.49 4.67 -12.06
C GLU A 405 13.79 4.81 -11.26
N ILE A 406 13.77 4.39 -9.99
CA ILE A 406 14.92 4.42 -9.09
C ILE A 406 15.93 3.34 -9.47
N ARG A 407 15.47 2.12 -9.76
CA ARG A 407 16.35 1.02 -10.22
C ARG A 407 17.06 1.34 -11.52
N ASP A 408 16.39 2.02 -12.45
CA ASP A 408 16.99 2.47 -13.70
C ASP A 408 18.05 3.55 -13.45
N ALA A 409 17.75 4.55 -12.63
CA ALA A 409 18.73 5.57 -12.22
C ALA A 409 19.95 4.95 -11.52
N HIS A 410 19.74 4.00 -10.61
CA HIS A 410 20.83 3.25 -9.99
C HIS A 410 21.67 2.48 -11.00
N ALA A 411 21.05 1.86 -12.00
CA ALA A 411 21.80 1.15 -13.04
C ALA A 411 22.70 2.10 -13.84
N TYR A 412 22.26 3.35 -14.10
CA TYR A 412 23.14 4.38 -14.64
C TYR A 412 24.36 4.63 -13.75
N PHE A 413 24.14 4.86 -12.46
CA PHE A 413 25.20 5.17 -11.51
C PHE A 413 26.18 4.00 -11.34
N ARG A 414 25.67 2.76 -11.27
CA ARG A 414 26.50 1.55 -11.22
C ARG A 414 27.34 1.38 -12.48
N LEU A 415 26.77 1.63 -13.66
CA LEU A 415 27.48 1.49 -14.93
C LEU A 415 28.56 2.57 -15.12
N VAL A 416 28.33 3.79 -14.60
CA VAL A 416 29.33 4.86 -14.57
C VAL A 416 30.50 4.50 -13.65
N ARG A 417 30.23 3.91 -12.47
CA ARG A 417 31.25 3.39 -11.56
C ARG A 417 32.00 2.19 -12.13
N SER A 418 31.26 1.23 -12.70
CA SER A 418 31.78 -0.04 -13.20
C SER A 418 31.17 -0.34 -14.57
N ILE A 419 31.97 -0.11 -15.61
CA ILE A 419 31.53 -0.30 -16.99
C ILE A 419 31.29 -1.76 -17.36
N ASP A 420 31.78 -2.68 -16.52
CA ASP A 420 31.67 -4.13 -16.69
C ASP A 420 30.42 -4.71 -16.00
N ASP A 421 29.54 -3.87 -15.44
CA ASP A 421 28.26 -4.29 -14.87
C ASP A 421 27.24 -4.62 -15.97
N ASP A 422 27.29 -5.86 -16.44
CA ASP A 422 26.41 -6.39 -17.49
C ASP A 422 24.91 -6.30 -17.13
N LEU A 423 24.58 -6.45 -15.85
CA LEU A 423 23.18 -6.37 -15.37
C LEU A 423 22.65 -4.94 -15.44
N ALA A 424 23.46 -3.95 -15.07
CA ALA A 424 23.12 -2.55 -15.24
C ALA A 424 23.03 -2.21 -16.73
N PHE A 425 24.02 -2.63 -17.53
CA PHE A 425 24.05 -2.39 -18.97
C PHE A 425 22.77 -2.90 -19.66
N GLU A 426 22.39 -4.16 -19.44
CA GLU A 426 21.19 -4.76 -20.04
C GLU A 426 19.91 -3.99 -19.66
N ARG A 427 19.83 -3.50 -18.42
CA ARG A 427 18.66 -2.76 -17.91
C ARG A 427 18.46 -1.40 -18.59
N ILE A 428 19.54 -0.63 -18.78
CA ILE A 428 19.44 0.78 -19.20
C ILE A 428 19.88 1.07 -20.63
N VAL A 429 20.49 0.11 -21.34
CA VAL A 429 21.01 0.33 -22.71
C VAL A 429 19.95 0.92 -23.65
N ASN A 430 18.68 0.54 -23.49
CA ASN A 430 17.57 1.05 -24.29
C ASN A 430 16.47 1.77 -23.48
N THR A 431 16.82 2.27 -22.29
CA THR A 431 15.92 3.05 -21.43
C THR A 431 16.61 4.39 -21.12
N PRO A 432 16.17 5.53 -21.70
CA PRO A 432 15.10 5.71 -22.68
C PRO A 432 15.39 5.05 -24.04
N LYS A 433 14.37 4.95 -24.90
CA LYS A 433 14.49 4.26 -26.20
C LYS A 433 15.56 4.89 -27.09
N ARG A 434 16.59 4.11 -27.43
CA ARG A 434 17.73 4.48 -28.30
C ARG A 434 17.72 3.74 -29.64
N GLY A 435 16.61 3.09 -29.98
CA GLY A 435 16.48 2.26 -31.18
C GLY A 435 17.24 0.93 -31.08
N ILE A 436 17.63 0.50 -29.88
CA ILE A 436 18.35 -0.75 -29.64
C ILE A 436 17.31 -1.83 -29.29
N GLY A 437 16.94 -2.65 -30.27
CA GLY A 437 15.96 -3.71 -30.10
C GLY A 437 16.48 -4.89 -29.25
N ALA A 438 15.55 -5.70 -28.71
CA ALA A 438 15.87 -6.86 -27.89
C ALA A 438 16.83 -7.86 -28.58
N THR A 439 16.70 -8.03 -29.91
CA THR A 439 17.59 -8.87 -30.71
C THR A 439 19.03 -8.35 -30.73
N SER A 440 19.22 -7.03 -30.73
CA SER A 440 20.56 -6.41 -30.70
C SER A 440 21.20 -6.61 -29.33
N VAL A 441 20.43 -6.46 -28.25
CA VAL A 441 20.90 -6.72 -26.88
C VAL A 441 21.31 -8.19 -26.71
N GLN A 442 20.51 -9.13 -27.23
CA GLN A 442 20.86 -10.56 -27.22
C GLN A 442 22.13 -10.87 -28.00
N LYS A 443 22.33 -10.24 -29.17
CA LYS A 443 23.58 -10.41 -29.94
C LYS A 443 24.80 -9.90 -29.16
N ILE A 444 24.68 -8.76 -28.49
CA ILE A 444 25.74 -8.21 -27.63
C ILE A 444 26.06 -9.19 -26.49
N ALA A 445 25.04 -9.73 -25.82
CA ALA A 445 25.22 -10.69 -24.74
C ALA A 445 25.90 -11.99 -25.22
N GLN A 446 25.55 -12.48 -26.42
CA GLN A 446 26.18 -13.66 -27.02
C GLN A 446 27.63 -13.40 -27.41
N ALA A 447 27.93 -12.25 -28.03
CA ALA A 447 29.29 -11.85 -28.38
C ALA A 447 30.17 -11.67 -27.13
N ALA A 448 29.64 -11.02 -26.08
CA ALA A 448 30.28 -10.87 -24.78
C ALA A 448 30.67 -12.23 -24.18
N ARG A 449 29.71 -13.16 -24.14
CA ARG A 449 29.95 -14.52 -23.61
C ARG A 449 30.96 -15.31 -24.45
N ALA A 450 30.91 -15.20 -25.78
CA ALA A 450 31.83 -15.92 -26.67
C ALA A 450 33.27 -15.38 -26.57
N ALA A 451 33.44 -14.08 -26.35
CA ALA A 451 34.74 -13.43 -26.23
C ALA A 451 35.28 -13.39 -24.78
N GLY A 452 34.47 -13.74 -23.78
CA GLY A 452 34.84 -13.60 -22.37
C GLY A 452 34.98 -12.14 -21.93
N LEU A 453 34.19 -11.24 -22.53
CA LEU A 453 34.20 -9.80 -22.29
C LEU A 453 32.89 -9.35 -21.61
N SER A 454 32.89 -8.17 -21.01
CA SER A 454 31.65 -7.51 -20.59
C SER A 454 30.80 -7.10 -21.80
N MET A 455 29.49 -6.96 -21.60
CA MET A 455 28.54 -6.49 -22.61
C MET A 455 28.91 -5.09 -23.13
N ALA A 456 29.43 -4.20 -22.27
CA ALA A 456 29.90 -2.89 -22.71
C ALA A 456 31.14 -2.99 -23.62
N ALA A 457 32.10 -3.85 -23.28
CA ALA A 457 33.28 -4.08 -24.11
C ALA A 457 32.92 -4.74 -25.45
N ALA A 458 32.06 -5.76 -25.43
CA ALA A 458 31.55 -6.40 -26.64
C ALA A 458 30.75 -5.40 -27.50
N ALA A 459 29.92 -4.56 -26.89
CA ALA A 459 29.18 -3.52 -27.59
C ALA A 459 30.11 -2.53 -28.31
N ARG A 460 31.23 -2.11 -27.71
CA ARG A 460 32.23 -1.26 -28.38
C ARG A 460 32.78 -1.93 -29.63
N LEU A 461 33.22 -3.18 -29.52
CA LEU A 461 33.73 -3.94 -30.67
C LEU A 461 32.66 -4.12 -31.76
N MET A 462 31.43 -4.44 -31.38
CA MET A 462 30.32 -4.60 -32.33
C MET A 462 29.91 -3.29 -33.01
N THR A 463 30.19 -2.12 -32.41
CA THR A 463 30.01 -0.83 -33.10
C THR A 463 31.08 -0.55 -34.15
N GLU A 464 32.17 -1.32 -34.19
CA GLU A 464 33.18 -1.25 -35.25
C GLU A 464 32.88 -2.22 -36.40
N THR A 465 32.00 -3.22 -36.16
CA THR A 465 31.57 -4.19 -37.17
C THR A 465 30.21 -3.83 -37.79
N ASP A 466 29.74 -4.67 -38.72
CA ASP A 466 28.45 -4.55 -39.40
C ASP A 466 27.34 -5.41 -38.78
N GLU A 467 27.56 -5.96 -37.59
CA GLU A 467 26.60 -6.84 -36.90
C GLU A 467 25.42 -6.07 -36.29
N ILE A 468 25.66 -4.81 -35.91
CA ILE A 468 24.65 -3.84 -35.48
C ILE A 468 24.64 -2.70 -36.50
N ARG A 469 23.49 -2.42 -37.11
CA ARG A 469 23.36 -1.45 -38.21
C ARG A 469 22.32 -0.36 -37.90
N GLY A 470 22.40 0.75 -38.65
CA GLY A 470 21.40 1.81 -38.63
C GLY A 470 21.30 2.56 -37.30
N GLY A 471 20.09 2.96 -36.92
CA GLY A 471 19.83 3.75 -35.71
C GLY A 471 20.32 3.09 -34.41
N ALA A 472 20.30 1.76 -34.33
CA ALA A 472 20.81 1.01 -33.18
C ALA A 472 22.32 1.20 -32.98
N LYS A 473 23.11 1.25 -34.07
CA LYS A 473 24.57 1.47 -34.02
C LYS A 473 24.88 2.87 -33.50
N THR A 474 24.18 3.87 -34.02
CA THR A 474 24.34 5.27 -33.59
C THR A 474 23.93 5.45 -32.13
N GLY A 475 22.78 4.92 -31.72
CA GLY A 475 22.30 5.00 -30.34
C GLY A 475 23.25 4.33 -29.35
N LEU A 476 23.80 3.17 -29.69
CA LEU A 476 24.75 2.43 -28.86
C LEU A 476 26.10 3.17 -28.74
N LYS A 477 26.61 3.74 -29.84
CA LYS A 477 27.86 4.50 -29.84
C LYS A 477 27.75 5.77 -28.98
N THR A 478 26.63 6.49 -29.11
CA THR A 478 26.33 7.66 -28.26
C THR A 478 26.27 7.26 -26.79
N PHE A 479 25.51 6.21 -26.46
CA PHE A 479 25.38 5.72 -25.08
C PHE A 479 26.74 5.35 -24.45
N LEU A 480 27.57 4.58 -25.15
CA LEU A 480 28.89 4.17 -24.65
C LEU A 480 29.85 5.35 -24.47
N ARG A 481 29.78 6.35 -25.37
CA ARG A 481 30.56 7.58 -25.24
C ARG A 481 30.14 8.38 -24.02
N ASP A 482 28.83 8.54 -23.82
CA ASP A 482 28.30 9.35 -22.74
C ASP A 482 28.61 8.71 -21.37
N ILE A 483 28.50 7.39 -21.23
CA ILE A 483 28.93 6.65 -20.03
C ILE A 483 30.42 6.87 -19.75
N SER A 484 31.29 6.74 -20.76
CA SER A 484 32.73 6.96 -20.59
C SER A 484 33.06 8.42 -20.20
N ARG A 485 32.30 9.40 -20.69
CA ARG A 485 32.44 10.81 -20.30
C ARG A 485 31.99 11.02 -18.86
N TRP A 486 30.85 10.48 -18.44
CA TRP A 486 30.36 10.61 -17.06
C TRP A 486 31.30 9.93 -16.06
N ALA A 487 31.91 8.79 -16.43
CA ALA A 487 32.90 8.12 -15.59
C ALA A 487 34.14 8.99 -15.32
N GLN A 488 34.60 9.78 -16.30
CA GLN A 488 35.68 10.75 -16.09
C GLN A 488 35.24 11.93 -15.22
N GLN A 489 34.00 12.39 -15.37
CA GLN A 489 33.47 13.48 -14.54
C GLN A 489 33.31 13.07 -13.07
N ALA A 490 33.03 11.79 -12.80
CA ALA A 490 32.93 11.25 -11.44
C ALA A 490 34.20 11.41 -10.60
N GLU A 491 35.37 11.55 -11.22
CA GLU A 491 36.64 11.74 -10.50
C GLU A 491 36.80 13.15 -9.91
N THR A 492 36.04 14.14 -10.41
CA THR A 492 36.26 15.57 -10.08
C THR A 492 35.01 16.31 -9.64
N MET A 493 33.82 15.78 -9.96
CA MET A 493 32.53 16.39 -9.66
C MET A 493 31.88 15.73 -8.44
N ARG A 494 31.05 16.49 -7.72
CA ARG A 494 30.21 15.91 -6.67
C ARG A 494 29.21 14.92 -7.28
N HIS A 495 28.97 13.81 -6.61
CA HIS A 495 28.15 12.71 -7.11
C HIS A 495 26.65 13.04 -7.22
N ASP A 496 26.13 13.96 -6.40
CA ASP A 496 24.76 14.48 -6.51
C ASP A 496 24.57 15.33 -7.77
N GLU A 497 25.51 16.24 -8.05
CA GLU A 497 25.53 17.05 -9.29
C GLU A 497 25.71 16.16 -10.52
N LEU A 498 26.62 15.18 -10.45
CA LEU A 498 26.83 14.23 -11.54
C LEU A 498 25.59 13.37 -11.80
N ALA A 499 24.88 12.95 -10.74
CA ALA A 499 23.64 12.19 -10.88
C ALA A 499 22.56 12.97 -11.65
N GLU A 500 22.40 14.26 -11.35
CA GLU A 500 21.49 15.14 -12.09
C GLU A 500 21.87 15.22 -13.58
N ILE A 501 23.16 15.44 -13.87
CA ILE A 501 23.68 15.50 -15.25
C ILE A 501 23.43 14.18 -15.98
N ILE A 502 23.69 13.03 -15.35
CA ILE A 502 23.47 11.71 -15.97
C ILE A 502 21.99 11.54 -16.31
N LEU A 503 21.07 11.84 -15.40
CA LEU A 503 19.64 11.63 -15.63
C LEU A 503 19.06 12.59 -16.69
N ASP A 504 19.55 13.82 -16.76
CA ASP A 504 19.13 14.78 -17.77
C ASP A 504 19.74 14.49 -19.15
N GLU A 505 21.07 14.33 -19.25
CA GLU A 505 21.75 14.11 -20.54
C GLU A 505 21.47 12.73 -21.14
N SER A 506 21.19 11.72 -20.31
CA SER A 506 20.73 10.41 -20.81
C SER A 506 19.34 10.47 -21.47
N GLY A 507 18.61 11.57 -21.28
CA GLY A 507 17.23 11.77 -21.68
C GLY A 507 16.23 11.13 -20.72
N TYR A 508 16.67 10.62 -19.57
CA TYR A 508 15.83 9.85 -18.65
C TYR A 508 14.82 10.74 -17.91
N THR A 509 15.25 11.91 -17.42
CA THR A 509 14.33 12.92 -16.88
C THR A 509 13.34 13.40 -17.95
N ALA A 510 13.80 13.61 -19.17
CA ALA A 510 12.96 14.04 -20.29
C ALA A 510 11.91 12.98 -20.64
N MET A 511 12.28 11.69 -20.65
CA MET A 511 11.36 10.57 -20.88
C MET A 511 10.20 10.59 -19.88
N TRP A 512 10.47 10.80 -18.59
CA TRP A 512 9.41 10.89 -17.58
C TRP A 512 8.65 12.22 -17.63
N ARG A 513 9.28 13.32 -18.05
CA ARG A 513 8.61 14.62 -18.24
C ARG A 513 7.63 14.62 -19.42
N GLU A 514 7.97 13.89 -20.47
CA GLU A 514 7.12 13.70 -21.65
C GLU A 514 6.08 12.58 -21.44
N ASP A 515 6.28 11.71 -20.45
CA ASP A 515 5.31 10.69 -20.07
C ASP A 515 4.07 11.33 -19.42
N LYS A 516 2.92 11.15 -20.06
CA LYS A 516 1.62 11.64 -19.60
C LYS A 516 0.96 10.70 -18.59
N SER A 517 1.63 9.62 -18.17
CA SER A 517 1.10 8.63 -17.23
C SER A 517 0.86 9.22 -15.83
N PRO A 518 -0.12 8.69 -15.08
CA PRO A 518 -0.39 9.06 -13.68
C PRO A 518 0.80 9.07 -12.75
N GLN A 519 1.73 8.17 -13.00
CA GLN A 519 2.84 7.91 -12.13
C GLN A 519 4.01 8.82 -12.50
N ALA A 520 4.09 9.34 -13.73
CA ALA A 520 5.23 10.10 -14.24
C ALA A 520 5.62 11.31 -13.38
N ALA A 521 4.66 12.12 -12.93
CA ALA A 521 4.92 13.23 -12.02
C ALA A 521 5.53 12.74 -10.70
N GLY A 522 4.94 11.69 -10.10
CA GLY A 522 5.49 11.05 -8.90
C GLY A 522 6.85 10.40 -9.13
N ARG A 523 7.13 9.85 -10.31
CA ARG A 523 8.43 9.28 -10.69
C ARG A 523 9.50 10.35 -10.79
N LEU A 524 9.18 11.51 -11.38
CA LEU A 524 10.09 12.66 -11.41
C LEU A 524 10.38 13.18 -10.00
N ASP A 525 9.36 13.26 -9.16
CA ASP A 525 9.55 13.64 -7.75
C ASP A 525 10.43 12.61 -7.02
N ASN A 526 10.24 11.31 -7.29
CA ASN A 526 11.11 10.25 -6.76
C ASN A 526 12.57 10.39 -7.24
N LEU A 527 12.80 10.78 -8.51
CA LEU A 527 14.16 10.97 -9.04
C LEU A 527 14.86 12.21 -8.46
N LYS A 528 14.14 13.31 -8.27
CA LYS A 528 14.68 14.47 -7.56
C LYS A 528 15.06 14.11 -6.13
N GLU A 529 14.20 13.33 -5.50
CA GLU A 529 14.41 12.84 -4.14
C GLU A 529 15.61 11.87 -4.05
N LEU A 530 15.83 11.05 -5.09
CA LEU A 530 17.01 10.21 -5.21
C LEU A 530 18.29 11.04 -5.22
N ILE A 531 18.37 12.04 -6.11
CA ILE A 531 19.53 12.94 -6.22
C ILE A 531 19.80 13.63 -4.88
N ARG A 532 18.74 14.10 -4.21
CA ARG A 532 18.85 14.72 -2.88
C ARG A 532 19.47 13.78 -1.86
N SER A 533 18.98 12.54 -1.79
CA SER A 533 19.50 11.54 -0.83
C SER A 533 20.95 11.15 -1.10
N MET A 534 21.39 11.22 -2.36
CA MET A 534 22.79 10.99 -2.69
C MET A 534 23.71 12.04 -2.06
N GLY A 535 23.25 13.30 -1.94
CA GLY A 535 24.01 14.41 -1.37
C GLY A 535 24.36 14.25 0.12
N GLU A 536 23.74 13.30 0.84
CA GLU A 536 24.06 13.00 2.25
C GLU A 536 25.33 12.15 2.41
N PHE A 537 25.81 11.53 1.32
CA PHE A 537 26.99 10.68 1.31
C PHE A 537 28.20 11.46 0.77
N ASP A 538 29.42 11.08 1.15
CA ASP A 538 30.63 11.77 0.69
C ASP A 538 31.04 11.38 -0.74
N THR A 539 30.75 10.14 -1.17
CA THR A 539 31.10 9.65 -2.52
C THR A 539 30.02 8.75 -3.11
N LEU A 540 30.06 8.57 -4.44
CA LEU A 540 29.15 7.67 -5.16
C LEU A 540 29.31 6.21 -4.71
N GLU A 541 30.53 5.79 -4.39
CA GLU A 541 30.83 4.44 -3.90
C GLU A 541 30.18 4.20 -2.55
N ALA A 542 30.32 5.14 -1.60
CA ALA A 542 29.73 5.03 -0.28
C ALA A 542 28.20 4.92 -0.35
N TYR A 543 27.59 5.71 -1.25
CA TYR A 543 26.16 5.63 -1.53
C TYR A 543 25.74 4.27 -2.12
N LEU A 544 26.42 3.80 -3.16
CA LEU A 544 26.08 2.53 -3.81
C LEU A 544 26.31 1.32 -2.89
N GLU A 545 27.32 1.36 -2.03
CA GLU A 545 27.57 0.35 -1.01
C GLU A 545 26.45 0.32 0.02
N HIS A 546 26.01 1.49 0.51
CA HIS A 546 24.85 1.60 1.40
C HIS A 546 23.60 0.95 0.78
N VAL A 547 23.26 1.28 -0.47
CA VAL A 547 22.08 0.71 -1.13
C VAL A 547 22.20 -0.80 -1.37
N SER A 548 23.39 -1.32 -1.67
CA SER A 548 23.60 -2.77 -1.80
C SER A 548 23.41 -3.53 -0.48
N LEU A 549 23.93 -3.00 0.63
CA LEU A 549 23.80 -3.60 1.95
C LEU A 549 22.34 -3.61 2.42
N VAL A 550 21.60 -2.56 2.08
CA VAL A 550 20.16 -2.42 2.31
C VAL A 550 19.36 -3.48 1.56
N SER A 551 19.74 -3.80 0.32
CA SER A 551 19.04 -4.78 -0.52
C SER A 551 19.31 -6.24 -0.11
N ASP A 552 20.43 -6.51 0.58
CA ASP A 552 20.82 -7.85 1.02
C ASP A 552 20.20 -8.26 2.38
N LEU A 553 19.77 -7.30 3.21
CA LEU A 553 19.04 -7.56 4.46
C LEU A 553 17.64 -8.20 4.23
N ASP A 554 17.20 -8.27 2.97
CA ASP A 554 15.83 -8.61 2.56
C ASP A 554 15.54 -10.10 2.34
N THR A 555 16.52 -10.99 2.53
CA THR A 555 16.29 -12.45 2.42
C THR A 555 16.13 -13.16 3.76
N SER A 556 16.17 -12.45 4.89
CA SER A 556 16.18 -13.04 6.23
C SER A 556 15.21 -12.43 7.24
N SER A 557 14.15 -11.74 6.85
CA SER A 557 13.11 -11.31 7.81
C SER A 557 12.10 -12.45 8.02
N ASP A 558 11.94 -12.92 9.25
CA ASP A 558 10.94 -13.96 9.64
C ASP A 558 9.51 -13.37 9.72
N GLY A 559 9.22 -12.36 8.88
CA GLY A 559 7.99 -11.57 8.89
C GLY A 559 7.87 -10.54 10.02
N ASP A 560 8.92 -10.32 10.81
CA ASP A 560 8.97 -9.27 11.84
C ASP A 560 9.43 -7.92 11.26
N GLU A 561 8.50 -7.17 10.66
CA GLU A 561 8.79 -5.94 9.94
C GLU A 561 7.76 -4.83 10.25
N VAL A 562 8.24 -3.61 10.47
CA VAL A 562 7.39 -2.42 10.63
C VAL A 562 6.57 -2.18 9.37
N SER A 563 5.29 -1.89 9.53
CA SER A 563 4.40 -1.65 8.37
C SER A 563 4.29 -0.17 8.03
N LEU A 564 4.84 0.25 6.88
CA LEU A 564 4.75 1.61 6.36
C LEU A 564 3.68 1.69 5.24
N MET A 565 2.66 2.55 5.41
CA MET A 565 1.56 2.62 4.44
C MET A 565 0.80 3.94 4.48
N THR A 566 -0.09 4.16 3.51
CA THR A 566 -1.00 5.32 3.55
C THR A 566 -2.19 5.05 4.48
N LEU A 567 -2.79 6.11 5.03
CA LEU A 567 -4.02 6.01 5.82
C LEU A 567 -5.13 5.23 5.09
N HIS A 568 -5.27 5.43 3.78
CA HIS A 568 -6.23 4.68 2.95
C HIS A 568 -5.92 3.17 2.87
N ALA A 569 -4.65 2.80 2.78
CA ALA A 569 -4.22 1.40 2.74
C ALA A 569 -4.39 0.71 4.09
N ALA A 570 -4.45 1.46 5.18
CA ALA A 570 -4.64 0.94 6.53
C ALA A 570 -6.07 0.49 6.83
N LYS A 571 -7.05 0.83 5.98
CA LYS A 571 -8.46 0.43 6.17
C LYS A 571 -8.58 -1.09 6.30
N GLY A 572 -9.24 -1.53 7.37
CA GLY A 572 -9.42 -2.95 7.71
C GLY A 572 -8.23 -3.61 8.42
N LEU A 573 -7.09 -2.92 8.59
CA LEU A 573 -5.97 -3.40 9.40
C LEU A 573 -6.06 -2.89 10.85
N GLU A 574 -5.19 -3.41 11.71
CA GLU A 574 -5.04 -3.02 13.13
C GLU A 574 -3.64 -3.38 13.63
N PHE A 575 -3.07 -2.54 14.51
CA PHE A 575 -1.72 -2.70 15.04
C PHE A 575 -1.68 -2.28 16.52
N PRO A 576 -0.91 -2.98 17.38
CA PRO A 576 -0.66 -2.54 18.76
C PRO A 576 -0.17 -1.09 18.85
N LEU A 577 0.83 -0.72 18.04
CA LEU A 577 1.43 0.60 18.01
C LEU A 577 1.24 1.27 16.64
N VAL A 578 0.67 2.47 16.63
CA VAL A 578 0.45 3.24 15.40
C VAL A 578 1.03 4.64 15.50
N PHE A 579 1.85 5.00 14.52
CA PHE A 579 2.35 6.34 14.29
C PHE A 579 1.56 7.04 13.18
N LEU A 580 1.18 8.28 13.44
CA LEU A 580 0.37 9.14 12.60
C LEU A 580 1.12 10.45 12.32
N PRO A 581 2.17 10.41 11.48
CA PRO A 581 2.98 11.59 11.17
C PRO A 581 2.34 12.54 10.17
N GLY A 582 2.82 13.79 10.17
CA GLY A 582 2.41 14.85 9.25
C GLY A 582 0.96 15.28 9.41
N TRP A 583 0.49 15.42 10.66
CA TRP A 583 -0.78 16.06 10.99
C TRP A 583 -0.65 17.58 10.91
N GLU A 584 -0.50 18.07 9.69
CA GLU A 584 -0.22 19.47 9.36
C GLU A 584 -1.28 20.00 8.40
N GLU A 585 -1.65 21.28 8.51
CA GLU A 585 -2.50 21.90 7.50
C GLU A 585 -1.84 21.82 6.11
N THR A 586 -2.68 21.74 5.07
CA THR A 586 -2.30 21.51 3.66
C THR A 586 -1.79 20.11 3.32
N VAL A 587 -1.16 19.41 4.27
CA VAL A 587 -0.74 18.00 4.13
C VAL A 587 -1.89 17.08 4.54
N PHE A 588 -2.39 17.24 5.77
CA PHE A 588 -3.50 16.49 6.33
C PHE A 588 -4.32 17.37 7.32
N PRO A 589 -5.37 18.06 6.86
CA PRO A 589 -6.12 17.80 5.62
C PRO A 589 -5.41 18.25 4.32
N SER A 590 -5.62 17.49 3.25
CA SER A 590 -5.04 17.81 1.94
C SER A 590 -5.67 19.07 1.31
N GLN A 591 -4.84 20.09 1.03
CA GLN A 591 -5.29 21.36 0.43
C GLN A 591 -6.08 21.14 -0.87
N ARG A 592 -5.57 20.29 -1.75
CA ARG A 592 -6.21 19.97 -3.03
C ARG A 592 -7.62 19.42 -2.84
N SER A 593 -7.82 18.57 -1.83
CA SER A 593 -9.14 17.97 -1.56
C SER A 593 -10.12 19.03 -1.08
N LEU A 594 -9.66 19.96 -0.25
CA LEU A 594 -10.46 21.09 0.23
C LEU A 594 -10.85 22.04 -0.92
N ASP A 595 -9.94 22.32 -1.84
CA ASP A 595 -10.22 23.17 -3.01
C ASP A 595 -11.26 22.54 -3.95
N GLU A 596 -11.24 21.22 -4.11
CA GLU A 596 -12.15 20.49 -5.01
C GLU A 596 -13.54 20.23 -4.40
N GLY A 597 -13.63 19.89 -3.10
CA GLY A 597 -14.87 19.42 -2.47
C GLY A 597 -15.35 20.22 -1.25
N GLY A 598 -14.65 21.30 -0.87
CA GLY A 598 -15.02 22.19 0.22
C GLY A 598 -15.27 21.44 1.54
N THR A 599 -16.42 21.73 2.17
CA THR A 599 -16.80 21.11 3.46
C THR A 599 -16.95 19.61 3.37
N SER A 600 -17.47 19.06 2.27
CA SER A 600 -17.65 17.60 2.12
C SER A 600 -16.32 16.85 2.11
N ALA A 601 -15.32 17.42 1.42
CA ALA A 601 -13.96 16.88 1.41
C ALA A 601 -13.27 17.02 2.78
N LEU A 602 -13.54 18.10 3.53
CA LEU A 602 -13.05 18.22 4.89
C LEU A 602 -13.63 17.13 5.80
N GLU A 603 -14.93 16.84 5.70
CA GLU A 603 -15.55 15.75 6.47
C GLU A 603 -14.97 14.39 6.08
N GLU A 604 -14.61 14.17 4.81
CA GLU A 604 -13.93 12.95 4.34
C GLU A 604 -12.50 12.83 4.89
N GLU A 605 -11.70 13.91 4.87
CA GLU A 605 -10.37 13.91 5.47
C GLU A 605 -10.44 13.65 6.99
N ARG A 606 -11.50 14.13 7.66
CA ARG A 606 -11.75 13.82 9.07
C ARG A 606 -12.11 12.35 9.31
N ARG A 607 -12.91 11.73 8.43
CA ARG A 607 -13.15 10.27 8.45
C ARG A 607 -11.84 9.51 8.26
N LEU A 608 -10.95 10.00 7.40
CA LEU A 608 -9.63 9.41 7.20
C LEU A 608 -8.77 9.49 8.49
N ALA A 609 -8.82 10.61 9.21
CA ALA A 609 -8.13 10.78 10.49
C ALA A 609 -8.71 9.84 11.57
N TYR A 610 -10.04 9.74 11.65
CA TYR A 610 -10.74 8.78 12.49
C TYR A 610 -10.33 7.33 12.18
N VAL A 611 -10.27 6.96 10.90
CA VAL A 611 -9.79 5.63 10.48
C VAL A 611 -8.36 5.41 10.97
N GLY A 612 -7.46 6.40 10.82
CA GLY A 612 -6.07 6.35 11.27
C GLY A 612 -5.93 6.07 12.77
N ILE A 613 -6.59 6.87 13.61
CA ILE A 613 -6.57 6.68 15.08
C ILE A 613 -7.11 5.29 15.46
N THR A 614 -8.24 4.87 14.87
CA THR A 614 -8.89 3.58 15.18
C THR A 614 -8.17 2.34 14.60
N ARG A 615 -6.99 2.51 13.99
CA ARG A 615 -6.09 1.39 13.67
C ARG A 615 -5.26 0.95 14.88
N ALA A 616 -5.05 1.85 15.84
CA ALA A 616 -4.27 1.58 17.03
C ALA A 616 -5.05 0.72 18.03
N ARG A 617 -4.39 -0.30 18.59
CA ARG A 617 -4.96 -1.14 19.64
C ARG A 617 -4.53 -0.68 21.04
N GLU A 618 -3.23 -0.48 21.24
CA GLU A 618 -2.64 -0.17 22.56
C GLU A 618 -2.18 1.29 22.64
N ARG A 619 -1.40 1.77 21.66
CA ARG A 619 -0.78 3.11 21.68
C ARG A 619 -0.88 3.80 20.32
N ALA A 620 -1.29 5.06 20.33
CA ALA A 620 -1.36 5.92 19.15
C ALA A 620 -0.52 7.17 19.39
N ILE A 621 0.36 7.50 18.44
CA ILE A 621 1.24 8.66 18.50
C ILE A 621 1.04 9.49 17.23
N ILE A 622 0.61 10.73 17.41
CA ILE A 622 0.39 11.72 16.36
C ILE A 622 1.55 12.71 16.41
N SER A 623 2.11 13.05 15.25
CA SER A 623 3.15 14.07 15.15
C SER A 623 2.88 15.08 14.04
N PHE A 624 3.34 16.31 14.28
CA PHE A 624 3.38 17.38 13.31
C PHE A 624 4.74 18.08 13.41
N THR A 625 5.18 18.66 12.30
CA THR A 625 6.46 19.37 12.21
C THR A 625 6.25 20.88 12.14
N ALA A 626 7.25 21.67 12.50
CA ALA A 626 7.22 23.13 12.31
C ALA A 626 7.62 23.53 10.89
N ASN A 627 8.57 22.78 10.31
CA ASN A 627 9.08 23.02 8.97
C ASN A 627 9.12 21.70 8.19
N ARG A 628 8.53 21.68 6.99
CA ARG A 628 8.58 20.52 6.12
C ARG A 628 9.14 20.89 4.76
N MET A 629 10.04 20.04 4.27
CA MET A 629 10.47 20.12 2.89
C MET A 629 9.48 19.37 2.00
N ILE A 630 8.79 20.11 1.13
CA ILE A 630 7.82 19.58 0.18
C ILE A 630 8.29 19.94 -1.23
N PHE A 631 8.52 18.94 -2.08
CA PHE A 631 9.04 19.11 -3.45
C PHE A 631 10.32 19.96 -3.53
N GLY A 632 11.25 19.77 -2.59
CA GLY A 632 12.53 20.49 -2.54
C GLY A 632 12.46 21.93 -2.04
N ARG A 633 11.32 22.36 -1.48
CA ARG A 633 11.16 23.68 -0.86
C ARG A 633 10.79 23.53 0.60
N TRP A 634 11.51 24.23 1.47
CA TRP A 634 11.14 24.38 2.86
C TRP A 634 9.90 25.25 2.98
N GLN A 635 8.91 24.74 3.71
CA GLN A 635 7.69 25.45 4.01
C GLN A 635 7.46 25.36 5.52
N ALA A 636 7.17 26.52 6.13
CA ALA A 636 6.63 26.55 7.47
C ALA A 636 5.21 25.98 7.40
N VAL A 637 4.93 24.97 8.22
CA VAL A 637 3.63 24.32 8.27
C VAL A 637 3.04 24.51 9.66
N ILE A 638 1.72 24.66 9.71
CA ILE A 638 0.99 24.80 10.97
C ILE A 638 0.36 23.45 11.34
N PRO A 639 0.15 23.17 12.64
CA PRO A 639 -0.52 21.96 13.07
C PRO A 639 -1.90 21.83 12.42
N SER A 640 -2.29 20.58 12.11
CA SER A 640 -3.61 20.29 11.57
C SER A 640 -4.71 20.69 12.55
N ARG A 641 -5.80 21.26 12.05
CA ARG A 641 -7.02 21.50 12.84
C ARG A 641 -7.56 20.24 13.51
N PHE A 642 -7.27 19.04 12.97
CA PHE A 642 -7.69 17.78 13.59
C PHE A 642 -7.03 17.54 14.95
N VAL A 643 -5.90 18.17 15.25
CA VAL A 643 -5.26 18.10 16.56
C VAL A 643 -6.14 18.77 17.63
N ASP A 644 -6.65 19.97 17.32
CA ASP A 644 -7.47 20.77 18.25
C ASP A 644 -8.92 20.25 18.36
N GLU A 645 -9.36 19.41 17.41
CA GLU A 645 -10.67 18.75 17.46
C GLU A 645 -10.69 17.54 18.43
N MET A 646 -9.53 17.08 18.92
CA MET A 646 -9.47 15.98 19.89
C MET A 646 -9.63 16.47 21.34
N PRO A 647 -10.37 15.74 22.20
CA PRO A 647 -10.56 16.14 23.61
C PRO A 647 -9.28 15.97 24.45
N GLY A 648 -8.91 17.00 25.22
CA GLY A 648 -7.73 16.99 26.09
C GLY A 648 -7.74 15.91 27.19
N ASP A 649 -8.91 15.39 27.57
CA ASP A 649 -9.02 14.30 28.55
C ASP A 649 -8.36 13.01 28.04
N HIS A 650 -8.31 12.80 26.72
CA HIS A 650 -7.80 11.59 26.08
C HIS A 650 -6.46 11.77 25.38
N VAL A 651 -5.94 12.99 25.35
CA VAL A 651 -4.72 13.37 24.63
C VAL A 651 -3.67 13.90 25.59
N GLU A 652 -2.42 13.56 25.34
CA GLU A 652 -1.25 14.11 26.02
C GLU A 652 -0.34 14.78 25.00
N ALA A 653 -0.19 16.11 25.10
CA ALA A 653 0.66 16.88 24.20
C ALA A 653 2.03 17.12 24.83
N ALA A 654 3.09 16.90 24.05
CA ALA A 654 4.46 17.23 24.44
C ALA A 654 5.22 17.83 23.26
N SER A 655 6.02 18.86 23.51
CA SER A 655 6.90 19.47 22.51
C SER A 655 8.35 19.07 22.78
N ASP A 656 9.18 19.04 21.74
CA ASP A 656 10.63 19.13 21.95
C ASP A 656 10.98 20.45 22.67
N THR A 657 11.98 20.41 23.55
CA THR A 657 12.47 21.58 24.28
C THR A 657 12.88 22.68 23.30
N GLY A 658 12.21 23.83 23.37
CA GLY A 658 12.41 24.97 22.47
C GLY A 658 11.13 25.56 21.88
N TYR A 659 9.98 24.89 22.03
CA TYR A 659 8.73 25.31 21.40
C TYR A 659 7.90 26.35 22.19
N TYR A 660 8.13 26.50 23.52
CA TYR A 660 7.38 27.45 24.38
C TYR A 660 8.17 27.91 25.62
N ASP A 661 9.30 28.60 25.46
CA ASP A 661 9.81 29.46 26.54
C ASP A 661 9.79 30.92 26.10
N SER A 662 8.64 31.55 26.27
CA SER A 662 8.44 32.99 26.16
C SER A 662 7.43 33.42 27.20
N GLY A 663 7.78 33.19 28.47
CA GLY A 663 7.25 33.95 29.60
C GLY A 663 8.09 35.21 29.85
N PRO A 664 7.50 36.36 30.22
CA PRO A 664 8.23 37.61 30.30
C PRO A 664 9.02 37.70 31.63
N GLY A 665 10.34 37.56 31.53
CA GLY A 665 11.27 38.05 32.54
C GLY A 665 12.22 37.02 33.11
N PHE A 666 13.35 36.78 32.44
CA PHE A 666 14.63 36.56 33.11
C PHE A 666 15.81 36.78 32.14
N GLU A 667 16.93 37.26 32.68
CA GLU A 667 18.10 37.79 31.98
C GLU A 667 18.84 36.79 31.09
N SER A 668 19.49 37.35 30.07
CA SER A 668 20.40 36.70 29.14
C SER A 668 21.44 35.80 29.82
N VAL A 669 21.42 34.51 29.47
CA VAL A 669 22.63 33.69 29.48
C VAL A 669 22.91 33.32 28.03
N THR A 670 23.82 34.07 27.42
CA THR A 670 24.50 33.67 26.18
C THR A 670 25.41 32.50 26.49
N GLU A 671 24.96 31.28 26.20
CA GLU A 671 25.84 30.13 25.97
C GLU A 671 25.52 29.55 24.59
N GLU A 672 26.51 29.58 23.70
CA GLU A 672 26.47 28.97 22.38
C GLU A 672 26.27 27.45 22.51
N ALA A 673 25.00 27.01 22.45
CA ALA A 673 24.66 25.61 22.33
C ALA A 673 24.95 25.14 20.89
N ASN A 674 26.11 24.52 20.71
CA ASN A 674 26.56 23.87 19.50
C ASN A 674 25.61 22.71 19.13
N PRO A 675 24.98 22.65 17.94
CA PRO A 675 23.94 21.65 17.60
C PRO A 675 24.45 20.20 17.50
N PHE A 676 25.76 19.98 17.60
CA PHE A 676 26.41 18.69 17.42
C PHE A 676 26.63 17.89 18.72
N ASN A 677 26.21 18.40 19.88
CA ASN A 677 26.47 17.75 21.17
C ASN A 677 25.19 17.37 21.95
N SER A 678 24.12 16.97 21.25
CA SER A 678 23.05 16.25 21.92
C SER A 678 23.57 14.88 22.36
N THR A 679 23.59 14.64 23.67
CA THR A 679 23.88 13.34 24.31
C THR A 679 22.78 12.33 23.96
N TYR A 680 22.74 11.92 22.70
CA TYR A 680 21.70 11.08 22.11
C TYR A 680 22.19 9.63 22.06
N SER A 681 21.49 8.74 22.76
CA SER A 681 21.91 7.36 23.00
C SER A 681 20.73 6.38 22.84
N SER A 682 20.18 6.26 21.63
CA SER A 682 19.28 5.13 21.30
C SER A 682 20.09 3.87 20.94
N PRO A 683 19.56 2.65 21.16
CA PRO A 683 20.23 1.41 20.78
C PRO A 683 20.59 1.35 19.28
N GLY A 684 19.69 1.84 18.40
CA GLY A 684 19.95 1.96 16.96
C GLY A 684 21.07 2.95 16.63
N TRP A 685 21.15 4.08 17.33
CA TRP A 685 22.25 5.04 17.16
C TRP A 685 23.61 4.43 17.54
N LYS A 686 23.65 3.60 18.59
CA LYS A 686 24.87 2.85 18.95
C LYS A 686 25.28 1.84 17.87
N ARG A 687 24.32 1.18 17.21
CA ARG A 687 24.58 0.28 16.06
C ARG A 687 25.14 1.06 14.86
N TYR A 688 24.55 2.21 14.52
CA TYR A 688 25.03 3.09 13.46
C TYR A 688 26.46 3.59 13.73
N GLN A 689 26.74 4.08 14.95
CA GLN A 689 28.09 4.52 15.33
C GLN A 689 29.12 3.40 15.27
N ALA A 690 28.75 2.17 15.68
CA ALA A 690 29.63 1.01 15.59
C ALA A 690 29.92 0.60 14.13
N ALA A 691 28.96 0.77 13.23
CA ALA A 691 29.14 0.53 11.79
C ALA A 691 29.99 1.63 11.13
N ALA A 692 29.71 2.91 11.43
CA ALA A 692 30.44 4.06 10.89
C ALA A 692 31.91 4.15 11.37
N GLY A 693 32.19 3.69 12.60
CA GLY A 693 33.54 3.66 13.17
C GLY A 693 34.51 2.65 12.54
N SER A 694 34.02 1.80 11.63
CA SER A 694 34.83 0.80 10.91
C SER A 694 35.43 1.32 9.58
N GLY A 695 35.05 2.52 9.14
CA GLY A 695 35.64 3.23 7.99
C GLY A 695 36.92 3.97 8.38
N ARG A 696 38.07 3.47 7.91
CA ARG A 696 39.41 4.06 8.12
C ARG A 696 39.47 5.56 7.78
N LYS A 697 39.79 6.40 8.78
CA LYS A 697 40.57 7.63 8.58
C LYS A 697 42.04 7.22 8.34
N GLY A 698 42.62 7.60 7.21
CA GLY A 698 44.04 7.41 6.98
C GLY A 698 44.53 8.01 5.67
N GLY A 699 45.12 9.21 5.74
CA GLY A 699 46.17 9.62 4.79
C GLY A 699 47.40 8.70 4.90
N PRO A 700 48.30 8.69 3.91
CA PRO A 700 49.33 7.66 3.81
C PRO A 700 50.43 7.88 4.86
N ALA A 701 50.53 6.96 5.82
CA ALA A 701 51.68 6.86 6.71
C ALA A 701 52.74 5.94 6.11
N VAL A 702 53.94 6.49 5.97
CA VAL A 702 55.17 5.82 5.53
C VAL A 702 55.49 4.65 6.46
N ILE A 703 55.80 3.49 5.88
CA ILE A 703 56.20 2.29 6.61
C ILE A 703 57.67 2.42 7.01
N GLU A 704 57.94 2.76 8.27
CA GLU A 704 59.22 2.46 8.92
C GLU A 704 59.09 1.20 9.76
N GLY A 705 59.80 0.15 9.35
CA GLY A 705 59.81 -1.13 10.04
C GLY A 705 60.64 -1.10 11.32
N ARG A 706 60.03 -1.52 12.42
CA ARG A 706 60.72 -2.25 13.50
C ARG A 706 59.82 -3.37 14.01
N ALA A 707 60.31 -4.60 13.87
CA ALA A 707 59.72 -5.77 14.48
C ALA A 707 60.02 -5.77 15.98
N ASN A 708 58.97 -5.78 16.80
CA ASN A 708 59.05 -6.24 18.18
C ASN A 708 58.14 -7.46 18.32
N PHE A 709 58.73 -8.59 18.69
CA PHE A 709 58.00 -9.74 19.21
C PHE A 709 57.66 -9.44 20.67
N VAL A 710 56.37 -9.43 21.04
CA VAL A 710 55.91 -9.78 22.40
C VAL A 710 54.59 -10.55 22.33
N GLU A 711 54.54 -11.53 23.23
CA GLU A 711 53.65 -12.65 23.44
C GLU A 711 52.14 -12.38 23.58
N THR A 712 51.41 -13.43 23.14
CA THR A 712 50.11 -13.94 23.58
C THR A 712 49.45 -13.30 24.81
N SER A 713 48.19 -12.86 24.63
CA SER A 713 47.20 -12.81 25.72
C SER A 713 45.83 -13.35 25.28
N SER A 714 45.47 -14.46 25.94
CA SER A 714 44.13 -14.93 26.36
C SER A 714 43.04 -15.27 25.33
N ALA A 715 42.76 -16.58 25.32
CA ALA A 715 41.63 -17.29 24.74
C ALA A 715 40.26 -16.83 25.26
N GLY A 716 39.35 -16.49 24.33
CA GLY A 716 37.91 -16.59 24.55
C GLY A 716 37.44 -18.01 24.23
N SER A 717 36.67 -18.62 25.12
CA SER A 717 36.14 -19.99 24.98
C SER A 717 35.12 -20.08 23.83
N GLY A 718 35.55 -20.62 22.69
CA GLY A 718 34.63 -21.04 21.61
C GLY A 718 33.73 -22.19 22.06
N LYS A 719 32.51 -22.24 21.52
CA LYS A 719 31.49 -23.27 21.78
C LYS A 719 31.89 -24.65 21.21
N TRP A 720 32.77 -24.71 20.20
CA TRP A 720 33.30 -25.96 19.64
C TRP A 720 34.75 -26.25 20.03
N LYS A 721 35.05 -27.54 20.29
CA LYS A 721 36.39 -28.04 20.63
C LYS A 721 36.94 -28.91 19.49
N ALA A 722 38.27 -29.06 19.46
CA ALA A 722 38.90 -30.01 18.54
C ALA A 722 38.37 -31.43 18.80
N GLY A 723 37.92 -32.11 17.74
CA GLY A 723 37.26 -33.41 17.77
C GLY A 723 35.74 -33.36 17.54
N ASP A 724 35.10 -32.20 17.68
CA ASP A 724 33.65 -32.09 17.52
C ASP A 724 33.21 -32.28 16.07
N ARG A 725 32.07 -32.96 15.88
CA ARG A 725 31.42 -33.13 14.58
C ARG A 725 30.54 -31.94 14.28
N VAL A 726 30.78 -31.29 13.13
CA VAL A 726 30.07 -30.08 12.72
C VAL A 726 29.59 -30.20 11.27
N PHE A 727 28.54 -29.45 10.93
CA PHE A 727 27.99 -29.35 9.59
C PHE A 727 28.05 -27.89 9.09
N HIS A 728 28.50 -27.70 7.86
CA HIS A 728 28.55 -26.40 7.18
C HIS A 728 27.76 -26.48 5.87
N ASP A 729 26.85 -25.53 5.62
CA ASP A 729 25.91 -25.58 4.49
C ASP A 729 26.59 -25.76 3.11
N LYS A 730 27.79 -25.18 2.94
CA LYS A 730 28.59 -25.31 1.70
C LYS A 730 29.50 -26.55 1.65
N PHE A 731 30.02 -27.02 2.79
CA PHE A 731 31.12 -27.99 2.83
C PHE A 731 30.71 -29.36 3.40
N GLY A 732 29.49 -29.46 3.92
CA GLY A 732 28.93 -30.68 4.49
C GLY A 732 29.45 -30.95 5.91
N TYR A 733 29.47 -32.23 6.28
CA TYR A 733 29.97 -32.69 7.58
C TYR A 733 31.51 -32.62 7.64
N GLY A 734 32.02 -32.26 8.81
CA GLY A 734 33.45 -32.21 9.09
C GLY A 734 33.76 -32.34 10.58
N THR A 735 35.04 -32.58 10.89
CA THR A 735 35.53 -32.67 12.26
C THR A 735 36.43 -31.46 12.55
N VAL A 736 36.20 -30.78 13.67
CA VAL A 736 37.05 -29.64 14.09
C VAL A 736 38.45 -30.15 14.39
N ALA A 737 39.44 -29.75 13.60
CA ALA A 737 40.85 -30.08 13.82
C ALA A 737 41.51 -29.14 14.84
N ARG A 738 41.14 -27.85 14.83
CA ARG A 738 41.65 -26.85 15.78
C ARG A 738 40.62 -25.74 16.00
N ALA A 739 40.41 -25.34 17.24
CA ALA A 739 39.60 -24.17 17.60
C ALA A 739 40.50 -23.08 18.18
N ASP A 740 40.41 -21.86 17.62
CA ASP A 740 41.11 -20.67 18.07
C ASP A 740 40.10 -19.51 18.20
N GLY A 741 39.48 -19.42 19.37
CA GLY A 741 38.33 -18.54 19.62
C GLY A 741 37.18 -18.82 18.65
N ALA A 742 36.72 -17.78 17.96
CA ALA A 742 35.64 -17.88 16.98
C ALA A 742 36.08 -18.50 15.62
N LYS A 743 37.37 -18.78 15.41
CA LYS A 743 37.89 -19.38 14.17
C LYS A 743 38.15 -20.87 14.37
N LEU A 744 37.47 -21.68 13.57
CA LEU A 744 37.63 -23.13 13.55
C LEU A 744 38.39 -23.55 12.30
N THR A 745 39.31 -24.48 12.46
CA THR A 745 39.87 -25.25 11.34
C THR A 745 39.15 -26.60 11.35
N VAL A 746 38.35 -26.87 10.33
CA VAL A 746 37.50 -28.06 10.21
C VAL A 746 37.94 -28.89 9.01
N SER A 747 38.18 -30.17 9.23
CA SER A 747 38.42 -31.14 8.16
C SER A 747 37.09 -31.69 7.68
N PHE A 748 36.62 -31.21 6.53
CA PHE A 748 35.34 -31.59 5.93
C PHE A 748 35.49 -32.85 5.07
N ASP A 749 34.56 -33.80 5.22
CA ASP A 749 34.63 -35.13 4.61
C ASP A 749 34.72 -35.07 3.07
N LYS A 750 34.13 -34.05 2.45
CA LYS A 750 34.09 -33.87 0.98
C LYS A 750 34.88 -32.67 0.48
N ALA A 751 35.34 -31.77 1.36
CA ALA A 751 35.92 -30.47 0.98
C ALA A 751 37.33 -30.24 1.56
N GLY A 752 37.87 -31.20 2.31
CA GLY A 752 39.19 -31.11 2.94
C GLY A 752 39.22 -30.10 4.08
N GLU A 753 40.43 -29.71 4.50
CA GLU A 753 40.61 -28.78 5.61
C GLU A 753 40.28 -27.33 5.21
N LYS A 754 39.36 -26.71 5.94
CA LYS A 754 38.94 -25.32 5.75
C LYS A 754 38.88 -24.58 7.08
N LYS A 755 39.26 -23.30 7.04
CA LYS A 755 39.06 -22.37 8.15
C LYS A 755 37.69 -21.71 8.02
N VAL A 756 36.84 -21.90 9.01
CA VAL A 756 35.46 -21.39 9.08
C VAL A 756 35.26 -20.68 10.41
N VAL A 757 34.34 -19.72 10.45
CA VAL A 757 33.98 -19.05 11.71
C VAL A 757 32.88 -19.87 12.38
N GLU A 758 32.92 -19.97 13.71
CA GLU A 758 32.01 -20.77 14.53
C GLU A 758 30.52 -20.52 14.25
N SER A 759 30.12 -19.31 13.89
CA SER A 759 28.73 -18.96 13.54
C SER A 759 28.20 -19.65 12.28
N PHE A 760 29.07 -20.17 11.40
CA PHE A 760 28.70 -20.80 10.14
C PHE A 760 28.68 -22.33 10.20
N VAL A 761 28.84 -22.92 11.39
CA VAL A 761 28.77 -24.36 11.58
C VAL A 761 27.72 -24.73 12.62
N ARG A 762 27.00 -25.83 12.38
CA ARG A 762 25.97 -26.38 13.27
C ARG A 762 26.43 -27.71 13.83
N GLY A 763 25.93 -28.09 15.01
CA GLY A 763 26.23 -29.40 15.60
C GLY A 763 25.68 -30.53 14.73
N ALA A 764 26.52 -31.50 14.42
CA ALA A 764 26.09 -32.75 13.82
C ALA A 764 25.86 -33.79 14.94
N PRO A 765 24.81 -34.63 14.87
CA PRO A 765 24.59 -35.69 15.83
C PRO A 765 25.69 -36.75 15.83
#